data_AF-A0A6J1PLU1-F1
#
_entry.id   AF-A0A6J1PLU1-F1
#
_cell.length_a   1.000
_cell.length_b   1.000
_cell.length_c   1.000
_cell.angle_alpha   90.00
_cell.angle_beta   90.00
_cell.angle_gamma   90.00
#
_symmetry.space_group_name_H-M   'P 1'
#
loop_
_entity.id
_entity.type
_entity.pdbx_description
1 polymer ?
#
loop_
_entity_poly.entity_id
_entity_poly.type
_entity_poly.pdbx_seq_one_letter_code
_entity_poly.pdbx_strand_id
1 'polypeptide(L)'
;MQDPRDDNVGHFAWIKHLSRLVSSQLSKKKNKKFFCDRCLHYFSSSMKLEAHTVECRKVNKCAIRLPSEDNKWLSFKNHSRKERLPFVVYADLECVLQKTQPDTEHASYAYQHHRVCSIAYYVQCSYDETLSTYRFRRDNDCVAWFVEELNGLAHRVKNILSDIVCMVDLTRDEWETFHSATKCHICEQQFAPDDNKVRDHCHLTGRYRGPAHSTCNLNYKNSHFIPVIFHNLSGYDAHFIIKEIAAAFEGKIDVLPITKEKYISFTKHVKDTAEKSDSRNDIQLRFIDSYKFLSASLAKLASFLDNDKLKIIRSKFSALSDNDFKLLTRKGVFPYEYVDSVEKLEDTCLPPRDSFYSSLTGETVSESDYAHAANVWQRFSVRTLGEYSDLYLKTDVLLLADVFENFRDSCVASYGLDPAYYYTLPGFTWDAMLKHTRINFELLTDVDMVMFVERGIRGGLSQCSGRYAKANNKYMESYDSSKPSSYLMYFDVNNLYGWAMCKPLPYAEFRWVEDASNFGVNAIALDSPTGYIFEVDLEYPQDKHDAHADLPFCPMRDKPPGKRQDKLLATLHDKERYVIHYRNLQQCMRHGLRVTKIHRVLQFAQSEWLRSYIELNTKFRTQAKNEIEKTLYKLMNNAVFGKTMENVRNHVDVKLVTTWKGRYGAEAMIARPNFHSSSVFSENLVAIELRKLEVKFDKPIYVGMCILDLSKVCLYEFHHEYMSPLYRDSCRIMYTDTDSLIYHIKCDDAYEK
;
A
#
# COMPACT_ATOMS: atom_id res chain seq x y z
N MET A 1 14.79 44.86 -21.75
CA MET A 1 14.84 44.65 -23.21
C MET A 1 14.27 43.27 -23.48
N GLN A 2 13.13 43.20 -24.17
CA GLN A 2 12.46 41.95 -24.57
C GLN A 2 13.13 41.40 -25.84
N ASP A 3 13.35 40.09 -25.92
CA ASP A 3 13.78 39.39 -27.15
C ASP A 3 12.56 39.28 -28.10
N PRO A 4 12.63 39.81 -29.33
CA PRO A 4 11.50 39.89 -30.26
C PRO A 4 11.24 38.59 -31.06
N ARG A 5 11.43 37.41 -30.45
CA ARG A 5 11.29 36.10 -31.14
C ARG A 5 10.42 35.07 -30.43
N ASP A 6 9.51 35.49 -29.56
CA ASP A 6 8.56 34.57 -28.90
C ASP A 6 7.10 34.96 -29.20
N ASP A 7 6.68 34.72 -30.45
CA ASP A 7 5.30 34.93 -30.94
C ASP A 7 4.34 33.79 -30.55
N ASN A 8 4.56 33.13 -29.40
CA ASN A 8 3.57 32.21 -28.83
C ASN A 8 2.73 32.93 -27.77
N VAL A 9 2.06 34.01 -28.17
CA VAL A 9 0.99 34.62 -27.35
C VAL A 9 -0.18 33.63 -27.29
N GLY A 10 -0.23 32.83 -26.24
CA GLY A 10 -1.38 31.96 -25.98
C GLY A 10 -2.64 32.80 -25.81
N HIS A 11 -3.60 32.67 -26.73
CA HIS A 11 -4.89 33.33 -26.63
C HIS A 11 -5.87 32.51 -25.78
N PHE A 12 -6.47 33.12 -24.76
CA PHE A 12 -7.60 32.53 -24.05
C PHE A 12 -8.89 32.75 -24.85
N ALA A 13 -9.56 31.66 -25.22
CA ALA A 13 -10.87 31.71 -25.86
C ALA A 13 -11.98 31.47 -24.82
N TRP A 14 -12.90 32.43 -24.69
CA TRP A 14 -14.04 32.28 -23.78
C TRP A 14 -15.09 31.34 -24.38
N ILE A 15 -15.32 30.21 -23.71
CA ILE A 15 -16.36 29.25 -24.07
C ILE A 15 -17.70 29.69 -23.45
N LYS A 16 -18.53 30.41 -24.23
CA LYS A 16 -19.87 30.85 -23.78
C LYS A 16 -20.84 29.70 -23.51
N HIS A 17 -20.70 28.59 -24.24
CA HIS A 17 -21.58 27.43 -24.13
C HIS A 17 -20.80 26.12 -24.26
N LEU A 18 -20.34 25.56 -23.13
CA LEU A 18 -19.58 24.31 -23.10
C LEU A 18 -20.34 23.18 -23.81
N SER A 19 -21.64 23.03 -23.54
CA SER A 19 -22.48 22.03 -24.22
C SER A 19 -22.39 22.11 -25.74
N ARG A 20 -22.37 23.30 -26.35
CA ARG A 20 -22.30 23.43 -27.82
C ARG A 20 -20.93 23.01 -28.37
N LEU A 21 -19.86 23.27 -27.61
CA LEU A 21 -18.50 22.95 -28.01
C LEU A 21 -18.22 21.43 -28.01
N VAL A 22 -18.67 20.72 -26.97
CA VAL A 22 -18.25 19.33 -26.73
C VAL A 22 -19.32 18.27 -27.01
N SER A 23 -20.60 18.63 -27.16
CA SER A 23 -21.66 17.62 -27.36
C SER A 23 -21.46 16.77 -28.62
N SER A 24 -20.97 17.39 -29.71
CA SER A 24 -20.71 16.71 -31.00
C SER A 24 -19.59 15.68 -30.91
N GLN A 25 -18.66 15.83 -29.96
CA GLN A 25 -17.55 14.89 -29.75
C GLN A 25 -18.00 13.63 -29.00
N LEU A 26 -19.13 13.69 -28.28
CA LEU A 26 -19.60 12.61 -27.40
C LEU A 26 -20.76 11.81 -27.98
N SER A 27 -21.50 12.34 -28.95
CA SER A 27 -22.59 11.62 -29.58
C SER A 27 -22.96 12.20 -30.93
N LYS A 28 -23.33 11.34 -31.88
CA LYS A 28 -23.98 11.72 -33.13
C LYS A 28 -25.45 12.14 -32.93
N LYS A 29 -26.04 11.91 -31.74
CA LYS A 29 -27.42 12.28 -31.40
C LYS A 29 -27.50 13.78 -31.10
N LYS A 30 -28.52 14.46 -31.63
CA LYS A 30 -28.73 15.92 -31.53
C LYS A 30 -29.26 16.41 -30.17
N ASN A 31 -29.41 15.55 -29.17
CA ASN A 31 -29.97 15.93 -27.87
C ASN A 31 -28.99 16.81 -27.09
N LYS A 32 -29.49 17.89 -26.49
CA LYS A 32 -28.70 18.80 -25.65
C LYS A 32 -28.17 18.05 -24.42
N LYS A 33 -26.84 18.04 -24.25
CA LYS A 33 -26.18 17.52 -23.04
C LYS A 33 -25.89 18.65 -22.06
N PHE A 34 -26.03 18.38 -20.77
CA PHE A 34 -25.79 19.35 -19.70
C PHE A 34 -24.51 18.98 -18.97
N PHE A 35 -23.51 19.86 -18.94
CA PHE A 35 -22.20 19.56 -18.36
C PHE A 35 -22.05 20.22 -16.99
N CYS A 36 -21.37 19.53 -16.07
CA CYS A 36 -20.88 20.13 -14.86
C CYS A 36 -19.51 20.76 -15.12
N ASP A 37 -19.37 22.07 -14.93
CA ASP A 37 -18.12 22.81 -15.20
C ASP A 37 -16.95 22.42 -14.29
N ARG A 38 -17.21 21.59 -13.26
CA ARG A 38 -16.23 21.17 -12.25
C ARG A 38 -15.66 19.77 -12.52
N CYS A 39 -16.53 18.77 -12.67
CA CYS A 39 -16.11 17.39 -12.96
C CYS A 39 -16.09 17.06 -14.46
N LEU A 40 -16.60 17.98 -15.31
CA LEU A 40 -16.75 17.82 -16.76
C LEU A 40 -17.63 16.65 -17.21
N HIS A 41 -18.38 16.04 -16.29
CA HIS A 41 -19.36 15.00 -16.61
C HIS A 41 -20.65 15.59 -17.20
N TYR A 42 -21.37 14.80 -17.98
CA TYR A 42 -22.58 15.24 -18.68
C TYR A 42 -23.83 14.46 -18.27
N PHE A 43 -24.97 15.15 -18.32
CA PHE A 43 -26.28 14.63 -17.92
C PHE A 43 -27.29 14.83 -19.04
N SER A 44 -28.32 13.98 -19.04
CA SER A 44 -29.42 14.03 -20.01
C SER A 44 -30.42 15.17 -19.75
N SER A 45 -30.43 15.75 -18.53
CA SER A 45 -31.35 16.83 -18.16
C SER A 45 -30.71 17.83 -17.19
N SER A 46 -31.24 19.07 -17.15
CA SER A 46 -30.80 20.11 -16.21
C SER A 46 -31.01 19.69 -14.75
N MET A 47 -32.15 19.06 -14.45
CA MET A 47 -32.49 18.61 -13.10
C MET A 47 -31.47 17.61 -12.53
N LYS A 48 -30.99 16.67 -13.36
CA LYS A 48 -29.91 15.74 -12.95
C LYS A 48 -28.60 16.48 -12.68
N LEU A 49 -28.24 17.45 -13.52
CA LEU A 49 -27.05 18.27 -13.32
C LEU A 49 -27.16 19.10 -12.02
N GLU A 50 -28.30 19.70 -11.73
CA GLU A 50 -28.53 20.49 -10.51
C GLU A 50 -28.37 19.61 -9.26
N ALA A 51 -29.00 18.43 -9.25
CA ALA A 51 -28.86 17.45 -8.18
C ALA A 51 -27.38 17.01 -7.99
N HIS A 52 -26.68 16.72 -9.08
CA HIS A 52 -25.26 16.38 -9.06
C HIS A 52 -24.38 17.54 -8.55
N THR A 53 -24.68 18.77 -8.95
CA THR A 53 -23.84 19.95 -8.68
C THR A 53 -23.74 20.27 -7.19
N VAL A 54 -24.81 20.04 -6.41
CA VAL A 54 -24.81 20.23 -4.95
C VAL A 54 -23.70 19.40 -4.30
N GLU A 55 -23.58 18.15 -4.70
CA GLU A 55 -22.62 17.20 -4.13
C GLU A 55 -21.23 17.38 -4.75
N CYS A 56 -21.17 17.62 -6.07
CA CYS A 56 -19.93 17.79 -6.80
C CYS A 56 -19.13 19.00 -6.30
N ARG A 57 -19.80 20.09 -5.90
CA ARG A 57 -19.16 21.27 -5.31
C ARG A 57 -18.46 20.99 -3.98
N LYS A 58 -18.98 20.04 -3.18
CA LYS A 58 -18.42 19.69 -1.88
C LYS A 58 -17.17 18.82 -2.01
N VAL A 59 -17.20 17.87 -2.95
CA VAL A 59 -16.20 16.78 -3.01
C VAL A 59 -15.17 17.00 -4.12
N ASN A 60 -15.58 17.48 -5.30
CA ASN A 60 -14.74 17.46 -6.48
C ASN A 60 -14.06 18.82 -6.74
N LYS A 61 -12.81 18.76 -7.22
CA LYS A 61 -11.99 19.95 -7.53
C LYS A 61 -11.50 19.97 -8.98
N CYS A 62 -11.65 18.87 -9.71
CA CYS A 62 -11.12 18.66 -11.05
C CYS A 62 -12.00 17.70 -11.84
N ALA A 63 -11.65 17.45 -13.10
CA ALA A 63 -12.36 16.52 -13.96
C ALA A 63 -12.35 15.09 -13.39
N ILE A 64 -13.44 14.35 -13.63
CA ILE A 64 -13.57 12.94 -13.23
C ILE A 64 -13.58 12.08 -14.49
N ARG A 65 -12.70 11.07 -14.52
CA ARG A 65 -12.68 10.05 -15.54
C ARG A 65 -13.15 8.71 -14.97
N LEU A 66 -14.26 8.22 -15.50
CA LEU A 66 -14.80 6.91 -15.17
C LEU A 66 -14.38 5.88 -16.22
N PRO A 67 -14.46 4.58 -15.89
CA PRO A 67 -14.37 3.51 -16.88
C PRO A 67 -15.50 3.63 -17.91
N SER A 68 -15.23 3.21 -19.14
CA SER A 68 -16.22 2.97 -20.18
C SER A 68 -16.77 1.55 -20.08
N GLU A 69 -17.87 1.27 -20.78
CA GLU A 69 -18.47 -0.07 -20.84
C GLU A 69 -17.47 -1.15 -21.29
N ASP A 70 -16.54 -0.81 -22.19
CA ASP A 70 -15.52 -1.74 -22.69
C ASP A 70 -14.39 -2.02 -21.68
N ASN A 71 -14.18 -1.14 -20.68
CA ASN A 71 -13.05 -1.25 -19.75
C ASN A 71 -13.46 -1.23 -18.26
N LYS A 72 -14.74 -1.42 -17.97
CA LYS A 72 -15.28 -1.49 -16.60
C LYS A 72 -14.85 -2.75 -15.84
N TRP A 73 -14.35 -3.78 -16.53
CA TRP A 73 -13.99 -5.05 -15.92
C TRP A 73 -12.57 -5.07 -15.36
N LEU A 74 -12.48 -5.24 -14.04
CA LEU A 74 -11.23 -5.39 -13.28
C LEU A 74 -11.08 -6.84 -12.80
N SER A 75 -10.04 -7.50 -13.32
CA SER A 75 -9.67 -8.88 -13.00
C SER A 75 -8.14 -9.01 -12.95
N PHE A 76 -7.64 -10.15 -12.49
CA PHE A 76 -6.20 -10.45 -12.55
C PHE A 76 -5.73 -10.51 -14.01
N LYS A 77 -4.74 -9.68 -14.36
CA LYS A 77 -4.17 -9.61 -15.72
C LYS A 77 -2.64 -9.81 -15.74
N ASN A 78 -1.98 -9.71 -14.59
CA ASN A 78 -0.53 -9.63 -14.50
C ASN A 78 0.13 -11.02 -14.42
N HIS A 79 -0.16 -11.89 -15.39
CA HIS A 79 0.35 -13.26 -15.38
C HIS A 79 1.89 -13.34 -15.39
N SER A 80 2.57 -12.38 -16.04
CA SER A 80 4.04 -12.31 -16.07
C SER A 80 4.69 -12.18 -14.70
N ARG A 81 3.94 -11.74 -13.67
CA ARG A 81 4.43 -11.66 -12.27
C ARG A 81 4.50 -13.02 -11.58
N LYS A 82 4.08 -14.10 -12.26
CA LYS A 82 4.30 -15.49 -11.82
C LYS A 82 5.76 -15.91 -12.01
N GLU A 83 6.48 -15.31 -12.96
CA GLU A 83 7.91 -15.55 -13.13
C GLU A 83 8.70 -14.99 -11.96
N ARG A 84 9.87 -15.57 -11.70
CA ARG A 84 10.86 -14.98 -10.81
C ARG A 84 11.60 -13.87 -11.56
N LEU A 85 11.72 -12.68 -10.97
CA LEU A 85 12.58 -11.65 -11.55
C LEU A 85 14.03 -12.14 -11.57
N PRO A 86 14.70 -12.06 -12.74
CA PRO A 86 16.04 -12.63 -12.92
C PRO A 86 17.11 -11.89 -12.15
N PHE A 87 17.07 -10.56 -12.13
CA PHE A 87 18.05 -9.71 -11.45
C PHE A 87 17.37 -8.86 -10.38
N VAL A 88 17.93 -8.86 -9.18
CA VAL A 88 17.54 -7.99 -8.07
C VAL A 88 18.79 -7.44 -7.41
N VAL A 89 18.79 -6.15 -7.08
CA VAL A 89 19.89 -5.50 -6.35
C VAL A 89 19.42 -5.23 -4.93
N TYR A 90 20.23 -5.63 -3.96
CA TYR A 90 20.08 -5.26 -2.54
C TYR A 90 21.18 -4.29 -2.19
N ALA A 91 20.84 -3.16 -1.58
CA ALA A 91 21.82 -2.13 -1.29
C ALA A 91 21.52 -1.44 0.03
N ASP A 92 22.56 -0.87 0.62
CA ASP A 92 22.48 -0.03 1.80
C ASP A 92 23.64 0.96 1.80
N LEU A 93 23.52 2.03 2.57
CA LEU A 93 24.52 3.09 2.66
C LEU A 93 24.76 3.52 4.09
N GLU A 94 25.97 4.02 4.36
CA GLU A 94 26.32 4.59 5.65
C GLU A 94 26.64 6.06 5.52
N CYS A 95 26.23 6.82 6.54
CA CYS A 95 26.40 8.26 6.60
C CYS A 95 27.20 8.70 7.82
N VAL A 96 28.00 9.73 7.60
CA VAL A 96 28.63 10.53 8.64
C VAL A 96 27.64 11.62 9.07
N LEU A 97 27.48 11.82 10.37
CA LEU A 97 26.50 12.75 10.95
C LEU A 97 27.14 14.09 11.32
N GLN A 98 27.36 14.95 10.33
CA GLN A 98 28.01 16.24 10.56
C GLN A 98 27.09 17.18 11.35
N LYS A 99 27.51 17.60 12.54
CA LYS A 99 26.73 18.51 13.39
C LYS A 99 26.65 19.90 12.75
N THR A 100 25.44 20.47 12.69
CA THR A 100 25.21 21.82 12.15
C THR A 100 25.09 22.82 13.30
N GLN A 101 25.63 24.03 13.15
CA GLN A 101 25.44 25.08 14.16
C GLN A 101 23.98 25.56 14.13
N PRO A 102 23.35 25.82 15.30
CA PRO A 102 21.98 26.29 15.34
C PRO A 102 21.89 27.69 14.73
N ASP A 103 21.14 27.80 13.63
CA ASP A 103 20.85 29.08 12.99
C ASP A 103 19.67 29.74 13.73
N THR A 104 19.93 30.87 14.40
CA THR A 104 18.97 31.53 15.32
C THR A 104 17.78 32.21 14.63
N GLU A 105 17.70 32.20 13.29
CA GLU A 105 16.70 32.97 12.53
C GLU A 105 15.49 32.15 12.05
N HIS A 106 15.48 30.82 12.18
CA HIS A 106 14.39 29.97 11.69
C HIS A 106 13.81 29.02 12.75
N ALA A 107 12.47 28.91 12.81
CA ALA A 107 11.74 28.09 13.78
C ALA A 107 11.90 26.56 13.58
N SER A 108 12.59 26.13 12.53
CA SER A 108 12.98 24.75 12.26
C SER A 108 14.45 24.71 11.87
N TYR A 109 15.31 24.14 12.72
CA TYR A 109 16.74 23.99 12.46
C TYR A 109 17.05 22.54 12.05
N ALA A 110 17.87 22.35 11.01
CA ALA A 110 18.50 21.06 10.74
C ALA A 110 19.63 20.89 11.76
N TYR A 111 19.50 19.92 12.66
CA TYR A 111 20.48 19.67 13.73
C TYR A 111 21.73 18.91 13.23
N GLN A 112 21.58 18.12 12.17
CA GLN A 112 22.62 17.26 11.59
C GLN A 112 22.51 17.24 10.07
N HIS A 113 23.66 17.26 9.39
CA HIS A 113 23.81 17.10 7.95
C HIS A 113 24.40 15.72 7.68
N HIS A 114 23.65 14.82 7.05
CA HIS A 114 24.15 13.48 6.73
C HIS A 114 24.97 13.54 5.44
N ARG A 115 26.16 12.94 5.45
CA ARG A 115 27.00 12.79 4.27
C ARG A 115 27.33 11.32 4.09
N VAL A 116 26.92 10.75 2.96
CA VAL A 116 27.22 9.36 2.62
C VAL A 116 28.74 9.17 2.54
N CYS A 117 29.27 8.20 3.29
CA CYS A 117 30.69 7.85 3.27
C CYS A 117 30.96 6.47 2.67
N SER A 118 29.95 5.61 2.63
CA SER A 118 30.11 4.28 2.05
C SER A 118 28.79 3.71 1.55
N ILE A 119 28.88 2.85 0.53
CA ILE A 119 27.72 2.19 -0.07
C ILE A 119 28.11 0.77 -0.51
N ALA A 120 27.25 -0.19 -0.21
CA ALA A 120 27.40 -1.58 -0.62
C ALA A 120 26.17 -2.03 -1.41
N TYR A 121 26.38 -2.98 -2.31
CA TYR A 121 25.27 -3.70 -2.91
C TYR A 121 25.62 -5.14 -3.25
N TYR A 122 24.58 -5.96 -3.31
CA TYR A 122 24.60 -7.33 -3.74
C TYR A 122 23.60 -7.53 -4.88
N VAL A 123 24.09 -7.99 -6.03
CA VAL A 123 23.24 -8.40 -7.16
C VAL A 123 22.95 -9.89 -7.02
N GLN A 124 21.68 -10.24 -6.93
CA GLN A 124 21.21 -11.63 -7.00
C GLN A 124 20.69 -11.93 -8.40
N CYS A 125 21.25 -12.97 -9.02
CA CYS A 125 20.73 -13.55 -10.25
C CYS A 125 20.00 -14.88 -9.93
N SER A 126 18.77 -15.05 -10.41
CA SER A 126 17.95 -16.21 -10.03
C SER A 126 18.21 -17.48 -10.84
N TYR A 127 18.93 -17.39 -11.96
CA TYR A 127 19.14 -18.52 -12.88
C TYR A 127 20.62 -18.86 -13.12
N ASP A 128 21.54 -17.99 -12.73
CA ASP A 128 22.99 -18.19 -12.84
C ASP A 128 23.71 -17.53 -11.66
N GLU A 129 24.21 -18.34 -10.73
CA GLU A 129 24.88 -17.85 -9.52
C GLU A 129 26.19 -17.10 -9.84
N THR A 130 26.84 -17.38 -10.97
CA THR A 130 28.10 -16.73 -11.36
C THR A 130 27.91 -15.24 -11.66
N LEU A 131 26.69 -14.83 -12.00
CA LEU A 131 26.31 -13.43 -12.21
C LEU A 131 25.99 -12.69 -10.90
N SER A 132 25.92 -13.40 -9.76
CA SER A 132 25.62 -12.81 -8.46
C SER A 132 26.89 -12.26 -7.81
N THR A 133 26.91 -10.97 -7.49
CA THR A 133 28.15 -10.28 -7.07
C THR A 133 27.90 -9.29 -5.95
N TYR A 134 28.86 -9.22 -5.02
CA TYR A 134 28.93 -8.21 -3.97
C TYR A 134 29.99 -7.17 -4.34
N ARG A 135 29.65 -5.89 -4.16
CA ARG A 135 30.54 -4.76 -4.38
C ARG A 135 30.31 -3.72 -3.29
N PHE A 136 31.36 -2.98 -2.98
CA PHE A 136 31.37 -1.99 -1.92
C PHE A 136 32.39 -0.90 -2.24
N ARG A 137 32.11 0.33 -1.79
CA ARG A 137 33.05 1.45 -1.87
C ARG A 137 32.87 2.39 -0.68
N ARG A 138 34.00 2.79 -0.07
CA ARG A 138 34.09 3.82 0.98
C ARG A 138 34.93 4.99 0.48
N ASP A 139 34.27 6.05 0.08
CA ASP A 139 34.86 7.35 -0.26
C ASP A 139 33.75 8.40 -0.45
N ASN A 140 34.14 9.64 -0.76
CA ASN A 140 33.20 10.74 -0.98
C ASN A 140 32.39 10.61 -2.27
N ASP A 141 32.89 9.82 -3.22
CA ASP A 141 32.29 9.61 -4.55
C ASP A 141 31.51 8.28 -4.62
N CYS A 142 31.26 7.65 -3.48
CA CYS A 142 30.70 6.31 -3.39
C CYS A 142 29.31 6.23 -4.03
N VAL A 143 28.48 7.27 -3.88
CA VAL A 143 27.15 7.35 -4.52
C VAL A 143 27.25 7.46 -6.03
N ALA A 144 28.16 8.29 -6.55
CA ALA A 144 28.38 8.45 -7.99
C ALA A 144 28.89 7.13 -8.60
N TRP A 145 29.83 6.45 -7.93
CA TRP A 145 30.29 5.12 -8.32
C TRP A 145 29.15 4.10 -8.34
N PHE A 146 28.31 4.06 -7.31
CA PHE A 146 27.18 3.13 -7.25
C PHE A 146 26.21 3.35 -8.41
N VAL A 147 25.92 4.61 -8.72
CA VAL A 147 25.07 4.98 -9.86
C VAL A 147 25.68 4.52 -11.20
N GLU A 148 26.99 4.64 -11.38
CA GLU A 148 27.69 4.14 -12.57
C GLU A 148 27.66 2.60 -12.64
N GLU A 149 27.84 1.91 -11.51
CA GLU A 149 27.71 0.46 -11.45
C GLU A 149 26.29 -0.01 -11.82
N LEU A 150 25.25 0.71 -11.39
CA LEU A 150 23.86 0.44 -11.78
C LEU A 150 23.64 0.69 -13.28
N ASN A 151 24.25 1.74 -13.85
CA ASN A 151 24.22 2.01 -15.28
C ASN A 151 24.87 0.87 -16.07
N GLY A 152 26.06 0.44 -15.66
CA GLY A 152 26.76 -0.70 -16.24
C GLY A 152 25.96 -2.01 -16.11
N LEU A 153 25.31 -2.23 -14.97
CA LEU A 153 24.41 -3.38 -14.77
C LEU A 153 23.22 -3.33 -15.74
N ALA A 154 22.59 -2.17 -15.93
CA ALA A 154 21.48 -2.01 -16.86
C ALA A 154 21.88 -2.40 -18.29
N HIS A 155 23.07 -1.98 -18.76
CA HIS A 155 23.59 -2.36 -20.07
C HIS A 155 23.87 -3.87 -20.18
N ARG A 156 24.47 -4.49 -19.15
CA ARG A 156 24.69 -5.94 -19.12
C ARG A 156 23.38 -6.72 -19.19
N VAL A 157 22.38 -6.31 -18.40
CA VAL A 157 21.05 -6.94 -18.38
C VAL A 157 20.33 -6.72 -19.72
N LYS A 158 20.46 -5.55 -20.35
CA LYS A 158 19.93 -5.32 -21.71
C LYS A 158 20.51 -6.31 -22.70
N ASN A 159 21.83 -6.51 -22.71
CA ASN A 159 22.49 -7.45 -23.61
C ASN A 159 21.98 -8.88 -23.39
N ILE A 160 21.81 -9.29 -22.13
CA ILE A 160 21.25 -10.61 -21.77
C ILE A 160 19.80 -10.74 -22.26
N LEU A 161 18.97 -9.72 -22.08
CA LEU A 161 17.56 -9.74 -22.50
C LEU A 161 17.38 -9.66 -24.02
N SER A 162 18.36 -9.09 -24.74
CA SER A 162 18.39 -9.01 -26.20
C SER A 162 18.94 -10.27 -26.87
N ASP A 163 19.62 -11.15 -26.12
CA ASP A 163 20.12 -12.41 -26.66
C ASP A 163 18.97 -13.40 -26.90
N ILE A 164 18.93 -14.00 -28.10
CA ILE A 164 17.85 -14.90 -28.49
C ILE A 164 18.23 -16.31 -28.08
N VAL A 165 17.75 -16.74 -26.92
CA VAL A 165 17.91 -18.11 -26.46
C VAL A 165 16.84 -19.02 -27.08
N CYS A 166 17.30 -19.96 -27.91
CA CYS A 166 16.45 -21.00 -28.49
C CYS A 166 15.90 -21.93 -27.41
N MET A 167 14.68 -22.43 -27.64
CA MET A 167 14.09 -23.46 -26.78
C MET A 167 14.91 -24.75 -26.87
N VAL A 168 15.22 -25.34 -25.72
CA VAL A 168 15.84 -26.67 -25.63
C VAL A 168 14.86 -27.71 -26.14
N ASP A 169 15.36 -28.76 -26.80
CA ASP A 169 14.52 -29.86 -27.28
C ASP A 169 13.74 -30.50 -26.12
N LEU A 170 12.43 -30.65 -26.32
CA LEU A 170 11.55 -31.26 -25.33
C LEU A 170 11.91 -32.74 -25.16
N THR A 171 11.95 -33.18 -23.92
CA THR A 171 11.99 -34.60 -23.57
C THR A 171 10.71 -35.32 -23.99
N ARG A 172 10.74 -36.65 -24.03
CA ARG A 172 9.57 -37.46 -24.38
C ARG A 172 8.40 -37.21 -23.43
N ASP A 173 8.67 -37.11 -22.13
CA ASP A 173 7.65 -36.87 -21.10
C ASP A 173 7.03 -35.46 -21.23
N GLU A 174 7.83 -34.46 -21.58
CA GLU A 174 7.34 -33.10 -21.85
C GLU A 174 6.45 -33.04 -23.09
N TRP A 175 6.79 -33.81 -24.13
CA TRP A 175 5.95 -33.96 -25.31
C TRP A 175 4.61 -34.63 -24.98
N GLU A 176 4.62 -35.71 -24.20
CA GLU A 176 3.39 -36.39 -23.77
C GLU A 176 2.52 -35.45 -22.90
N THR A 177 3.15 -34.68 -22.02
CA THR A 177 2.48 -33.65 -21.20
C THR A 177 1.90 -32.53 -22.07
N PHE A 178 2.64 -32.04 -23.07
CA PHE A 178 2.17 -31.00 -23.97
C PHE A 178 0.94 -31.44 -24.78
N HIS A 179 0.95 -32.66 -25.33
CA HIS A 179 -0.16 -33.17 -26.14
C HIS A 179 -1.42 -33.41 -25.29
N SER A 180 -1.27 -34.02 -24.11
CA SER A 180 -2.38 -34.33 -23.20
C SER A 180 -2.91 -33.12 -22.42
N ALA A 181 -2.18 -32.01 -22.38
CA ALA A 181 -2.59 -30.82 -21.64
C ALA A 181 -3.89 -30.19 -22.18
N THR A 182 -4.82 -29.99 -21.26
CA THR A 182 -6.13 -29.37 -21.49
C THR A 182 -6.21 -27.92 -21.02
N LYS A 183 -5.16 -27.41 -20.35
CA LYS A 183 -5.12 -26.06 -19.77
C LYS A 183 -3.82 -25.34 -20.13
N CYS A 184 -3.93 -24.03 -20.36
CA CYS A 184 -2.78 -23.15 -20.51
C CYS A 184 -2.09 -22.92 -19.16
N HIS A 185 -0.77 -23.08 -19.09
CA HIS A 185 -0.03 -22.90 -17.83
C HIS A 185 0.06 -21.42 -17.36
N ILE A 186 -0.08 -20.46 -18.28
CA ILE A 186 0.02 -19.01 -18.00
C ILE A 186 -1.27 -18.48 -17.38
N CYS A 187 -2.39 -18.59 -18.11
CA CYS A 187 -3.69 -18.07 -17.68
C CYS A 187 -4.54 -19.10 -16.92
N GLU A 188 -4.14 -20.37 -16.91
CA GLU A 188 -4.81 -21.48 -16.21
C GLU A 188 -6.23 -21.79 -16.73
N GLN A 189 -6.60 -21.25 -17.89
CA GLN A 189 -7.85 -21.53 -18.59
C GLN A 189 -7.74 -22.77 -19.47
N GLN A 190 -8.88 -23.39 -19.77
CA GLN A 190 -8.97 -24.52 -20.69
C GLN A 190 -8.70 -24.07 -22.12
N PHE A 191 -8.07 -24.94 -22.92
CA PHE A 191 -7.95 -24.75 -24.37
C PHE A 191 -9.29 -25.05 -25.03
N ALA A 192 -9.81 -24.12 -25.81
CA ALA A 192 -10.93 -24.35 -26.71
C ALA A 192 -10.47 -25.19 -27.93
N PRO A 193 -11.39 -25.89 -28.64
CA PRO A 193 -11.03 -26.71 -29.81
C PRO A 193 -10.32 -25.95 -30.94
N ASP A 194 -10.54 -24.63 -31.04
CA ASP A 194 -9.97 -23.71 -32.01
C ASP A 194 -8.72 -22.96 -31.51
N ASP A 195 -8.33 -23.14 -30.24
CA ASP A 195 -7.14 -22.50 -29.69
C ASP A 195 -5.85 -23.07 -30.28
N ASN A 196 -4.96 -22.19 -30.74
CA ASN A 196 -3.62 -22.58 -31.15
C ASN A 196 -2.72 -22.79 -29.92
N LYS A 197 -2.53 -24.06 -29.53
CA LYS A 197 -1.67 -24.48 -28.43
C LYS A 197 -0.20 -24.39 -28.83
N VAL A 198 0.55 -23.52 -28.15
CA VAL A 198 1.98 -23.28 -28.40
C VAL A 198 2.83 -23.70 -27.20
N ARG A 199 4.14 -23.90 -27.43
CA ARG A 199 5.13 -24.24 -26.41
C ARG A 199 5.77 -22.95 -25.92
N ASP A 200 5.59 -22.64 -24.63
CA ASP A 200 6.29 -21.54 -23.97
C ASP A 200 7.60 -22.03 -23.37
N HIS A 201 8.62 -21.15 -23.39
CA HIS A 201 9.93 -21.45 -22.82
C HIS A 201 10.55 -20.22 -22.17
N CYS A 202 11.51 -20.47 -21.30
CA CYS A 202 12.28 -19.41 -20.69
C CYS A 202 13.27 -18.81 -21.70
N HIS A 203 13.10 -17.52 -22.01
CA HIS A 203 14.01 -16.79 -22.91
C HIS A 203 15.41 -16.54 -22.33
N LEU A 204 15.69 -16.92 -21.08
CA LEU A 204 17.01 -16.82 -20.46
C LEU A 204 17.75 -18.16 -20.41
N THR A 205 17.03 -19.28 -20.29
CA THR A 205 17.63 -20.61 -20.10
C THR A 205 17.27 -21.61 -21.20
N GLY A 206 16.36 -21.24 -22.12
CA GLY A 206 15.83 -22.11 -23.16
C GLY A 206 14.86 -23.19 -22.65
N ARG A 207 14.69 -23.36 -21.33
CA ARG A 207 13.90 -24.46 -20.75
C ARG A 207 12.42 -24.30 -21.05
N TYR A 208 11.79 -25.41 -21.45
CA TYR A 208 10.35 -25.49 -21.65
C TYR A 208 9.61 -25.24 -20.32
N ARG A 209 8.56 -24.41 -20.36
CA ARG A 209 7.74 -24.06 -19.19
C ARG A 209 6.38 -24.74 -19.22
N GLY A 210 5.77 -24.83 -20.40
CA GLY A 210 4.49 -25.49 -20.53
C GLY A 210 3.70 -25.10 -21.78
N PRO A 211 2.51 -25.72 -21.95
CA PRO A 211 1.59 -25.38 -23.03
C PRO A 211 0.92 -24.05 -22.75
N ALA A 212 0.81 -23.20 -23.76
CA ALA A 212 0.19 -21.88 -23.66
C ALA A 212 -0.75 -21.57 -24.83
N HIS A 213 -1.72 -20.68 -24.61
CA HIS A 213 -2.40 -20.04 -25.73
C HIS A 213 -1.39 -19.17 -26.49
N SER A 214 -1.46 -19.14 -27.81
CA SER A 214 -0.60 -18.28 -28.63
C SER A 214 -0.60 -16.82 -28.14
N THR A 215 -1.77 -16.26 -27.80
CA THR A 215 -1.90 -14.90 -27.26
C THR A 215 -1.31 -14.75 -25.85
N CYS A 216 -1.45 -15.75 -24.98
CA CYS A 216 -0.85 -15.72 -23.65
C CYS A 216 0.69 -15.71 -23.76
N ASN A 217 1.23 -16.60 -24.60
CA ASN A 217 2.66 -16.72 -24.87
C ASN A 217 3.25 -15.39 -25.37
N LEU A 218 2.62 -14.77 -26.37
CA LEU A 218 3.08 -13.48 -26.92
C LEU A 218 3.11 -12.34 -25.90
N ASN A 219 2.23 -12.39 -24.89
CA ASN A 219 2.14 -11.38 -23.84
C ASN A 219 2.99 -11.72 -22.61
N TYR A 220 3.53 -12.94 -22.52
CA TYR A 220 4.33 -13.42 -21.40
C TYR A 220 5.80 -13.01 -21.54
N LYS A 221 6.03 -11.70 -21.59
CA LYS A 221 7.35 -11.12 -21.85
C LYS A 221 8.15 -10.92 -20.58
N ASN A 222 9.47 -11.04 -20.72
CA ASN A 222 10.43 -10.65 -19.68
C ASN A 222 10.28 -9.16 -19.34
N SER A 223 10.47 -8.85 -18.06
CA SER A 223 10.42 -7.48 -17.58
C SER A 223 11.75 -6.76 -17.81
N HIS A 224 11.66 -5.52 -18.29
CA HIS A 224 12.80 -4.66 -18.57
C HIS A 224 13.09 -3.73 -17.38
N PHE A 225 12.92 -4.22 -16.16
CA PHE A 225 13.26 -3.45 -14.96
C PHE A 225 14.06 -4.29 -13.97
N ILE A 226 14.95 -3.62 -13.25
CA ILE A 226 15.77 -4.19 -12.19
C ILE A 226 15.33 -3.50 -10.88
N PRO A 227 14.73 -4.24 -9.93
CA PRO A 227 14.46 -3.72 -8.61
C PRO A 227 15.76 -3.50 -7.83
N VAL A 228 15.92 -2.30 -7.28
CA VAL A 228 16.99 -1.91 -6.36
C VAL A 228 16.36 -1.70 -4.99
N ILE A 229 16.64 -2.62 -4.09
CA ILE A 229 15.95 -2.78 -2.82
C ILE A 229 16.83 -2.25 -1.69
N PHE A 230 16.32 -1.25 -0.99
CA PHE A 230 16.86 -0.71 0.25
C PHE A 230 15.87 -0.96 1.38
N HIS A 231 16.35 -1.05 2.63
CA HIS A 231 15.47 -1.12 3.79
C HIS A 231 15.19 0.29 4.31
N ASN A 232 13.91 0.69 4.38
CA ASN A 232 13.48 2.02 4.82
C ASN A 232 13.91 3.18 3.89
N LEU A 233 14.00 2.92 2.59
CA LEU A 233 14.38 3.90 1.56
C LEU A 233 13.51 5.15 1.54
N SER A 234 12.21 5.02 1.86
CA SER A 234 11.24 6.13 1.74
C SER A 234 11.58 7.34 2.63
N GLY A 235 12.63 7.26 3.45
CA GLY A 235 13.17 8.35 4.25
C GLY A 235 14.13 9.27 3.48
N TYR A 236 15.08 9.85 4.22
CA TYR A 236 16.02 10.88 3.75
C TYR A 236 17.04 10.32 2.75
N ASP A 237 17.41 9.05 2.87
CA ASP A 237 18.49 8.42 2.10
C ASP A 237 18.22 8.35 0.59
N ALA A 238 16.94 8.30 0.19
CA ALA A 238 16.56 8.37 -1.20
C ALA A 238 17.03 9.66 -1.90
N HIS A 239 17.14 10.78 -1.18
CA HIS A 239 17.51 12.06 -1.79
C HIS A 239 18.95 12.07 -2.30
N PHE A 240 19.88 11.41 -1.58
CA PHE A 240 21.27 11.28 -2.02
C PHE A 240 21.36 10.55 -3.36
N ILE A 241 20.65 9.42 -3.47
CA ILE A 241 20.67 8.59 -4.67
C ILE A 241 19.96 9.31 -5.83
N ILE A 242 18.79 9.91 -5.57
CA ILE A 242 18.02 10.62 -6.59
C ILE A 242 18.84 11.75 -7.20
N LYS A 243 19.57 12.52 -6.39
CA LYS A 243 20.40 13.63 -6.87
C LYS A 243 21.45 13.17 -7.87
N GLU A 244 22.21 12.12 -7.53
CA GLU A 244 23.29 11.61 -8.38
C GLU A 244 22.74 10.87 -9.61
N ILE A 245 21.75 10.00 -9.45
CA ILE A 245 21.16 9.24 -10.56
C ILE A 245 20.42 10.12 -11.58
N ALA A 246 19.97 11.29 -11.15
CA ALA A 246 19.36 12.28 -12.02
C ALA A 246 20.38 12.92 -12.97
N ALA A 247 21.61 13.14 -12.49
CA ALA A 247 22.68 13.79 -13.25
C ALA A 247 23.56 12.81 -14.05
N ALA A 248 23.74 11.58 -13.58
CA ALA A 248 24.76 10.67 -14.11
C ALA A 248 24.54 10.21 -15.55
N PHE A 249 23.30 9.92 -15.96
CA PHE A 249 22.99 9.47 -17.32
C PHE A 249 21.61 9.92 -17.79
N GLU A 250 21.41 10.00 -19.10
CA GLU A 250 20.15 10.46 -19.68
C GLU A 250 18.99 9.51 -19.39
N GLY A 251 17.85 10.10 -19.05
CA GLY A 251 16.59 9.38 -18.94
C GLY A 251 15.66 9.94 -17.88
N LYS A 252 14.37 9.70 -18.10
CA LYS A 252 13.29 10.21 -17.26
C LYS A 252 13.31 9.55 -15.88
N ILE A 253 12.91 10.30 -14.86
CA ILE A 253 12.63 9.78 -13.53
C ILE A 253 11.12 9.81 -13.29
N ASP A 254 10.55 8.64 -13.03
CA ASP A 254 9.18 8.50 -12.57
C ASP A 254 9.16 8.34 -11.05
N VAL A 255 8.26 9.05 -10.38
CA VAL A 255 8.12 9.01 -8.92
C VAL A 255 6.71 8.61 -8.52
N LEU A 256 6.59 7.88 -7.41
CA LEU A 256 5.34 7.62 -6.69
C LEU A 256 5.32 8.44 -5.39
N PRO A 257 4.90 9.71 -5.43
CA PRO A 257 5.03 10.63 -4.31
C PRO A 257 3.96 10.45 -3.23
N ILE A 258 4.38 10.60 -1.98
CA ILE A 258 3.49 10.87 -0.83
C ILE A 258 3.42 12.39 -0.62
N THR A 259 4.59 13.04 -0.60
CA THR A 259 4.76 14.50 -0.54
C THR A 259 5.82 14.92 -1.57
N LYS A 260 6.13 16.22 -1.65
CA LYS A 260 7.26 16.70 -2.46
C LYS A 260 8.61 16.10 -2.06
N GLU A 261 8.75 15.69 -0.80
CA GLU A 261 10.02 15.21 -0.22
C GLU A 261 9.99 13.72 0.10
N LYS A 262 8.83 13.08 0.15
CA LYS A 262 8.70 11.66 0.49
C LYS A 262 8.12 10.87 -0.67
N TYR A 263 8.83 9.85 -1.11
CA TYR A 263 8.42 8.98 -2.22
C TYR A 263 8.24 7.54 -1.74
N ILE A 264 7.22 6.86 -2.24
CA ILE A 264 7.05 5.40 -2.07
C ILE A 264 8.15 4.67 -2.86
N SER A 265 8.43 5.16 -4.05
CA SER A 265 9.41 4.61 -4.98
C SER A 265 9.72 5.65 -6.06
N PHE A 266 10.91 5.54 -6.66
CA PHE A 266 11.25 6.22 -7.89
C PHE A 266 11.87 5.23 -8.87
N THR A 267 11.71 5.49 -10.16
CA THR A 267 12.22 4.65 -11.25
C THR A 267 13.01 5.53 -12.21
N LYS A 268 14.27 5.16 -12.44
CA LYS A 268 15.12 5.79 -13.44
C LYS A 268 15.09 4.96 -14.71
N HIS A 269 14.77 5.62 -15.81
CA HIS A 269 14.88 5.08 -17.16
C HIS A 269 16.31 5.25 -17.68
N VAL A 270 16.92 4.20 -18.23
CA VAL A 270 18.26 4.24 -18.83
C VAL A 270 18.10 4.38 -20.35
N LYS A 271 18.00 5.63 -20.82
CA LYS A 271 17.56 5.94 -22.20
C LYS A 271 18.42 5.27 -23.27
N ASP A 272 19.73 5.17 -23.04
CA ASP A 272 20.70 4.65 -24.02
C ASP A 272 20.60 3.13 -24.22
N THR A 273 19.83 2.43 -23.36
CA THR A 273 19.49 1.01 -23.56
C THR A 273 18.29 0.80 -24.48
N ALA A 274 17.60 1.88 -24.90
CA ALA A 274 16.48 1.80 -25.82
C ALA A 274 16.94 1.48 -27.26
N GLU A 275 16.16 0.66 -27.96
CA GLU A 275 16.35 0.48 -29.41
C GLU A 275 15.80 1.69 -30.18
N LYS A 276 16.44 2.07 -31.29
CA LYS A 276 16.08 3.24 -32.10
C LYS A 276 14.61 3.25 -32.60
N SER A 277 13.95 2.09 -32.63
CA SER A 277 12.58 1.89 -33.13
C SER A 277 11.49 1.94 -32.06
N ASP A 278 11.80 1.69 -30.78
CA ASP A 278 10.79 1.71 -29.70
C ASP A 278 11.40 2.09 -28.34
N SER A 279 11.08 3.31 -27.89
CA SER A 279 11.48 3.85 -26.58
C SER A 279 10.92 3.08 -25.37
N ARG A 280 10.10 2.04 -25.57
CA ARG A 280 9.46 1.25 -24.50
C ARG A 280 10.31 0.09 -23.96
N ASN A 281 11.45 -0.20 -24.59
CA ASN A 281 12.32 -1.33 -24.23
C ASN A 281 13.57 -0.89 -23.46
N ASP A 282 13.58 0.32 -22.91
CA ASP A 282 14.67 0.79 -22.06
C ASP A 282 14.66 0.05 -20.71
N ILE A 283 15.85 -0.21 -20.18
CA ILE A 283 15.99 -0.80 -18.85
C ILE A 283 15.64 0.24 -17.80
N GLN A 284 14.82 -0.16 -16.84
CA GLN A 284 14.33 0.67 -15.75
C GLN A 284 14.96 0.22 -14.42
N LEU A 285 15.63 1.13 -13.73
CA LEU A 285 16.11 0.91 -12.36
C LEU A 285 15.02 1.36 -11.40
N ARG A 286 14.35 0.40 -10.74
CA ARG A 286 13.21 0.66 -9.87
C ARG A 286 13.63 0.57 -8.42
N PHE A 287 13.63 1.68 -7.71
CA PHE A 287 14.03 1.71 -6.31
C PHE A 287 12.85 1.36 -5.40
N ILE A 288 13.00 0.34 -4.57
CA ILE A 288 11.95 -0.25 -3.75
C ILE A 288 12.37 -0.24 -2.29
N ASP A 289 11.42 0.10 -1.42
CA ASP A 289 11.59 0.06 0.03
C ASP A 289 11.07 -1.27 0.59
N SER A 290 11.97 -2.14 1.05
CA SER A 290 11.60 -3.44 1.64
C SER A 290 10.76 -3.29 2.92
N TYR A 291 10.84 -2.17 3.63
CA TYR A 291 10.03 -1.88 4.81
C TYR A 291 8.53 -1.76 4.48
N LYS A 292 8.20 -1.40 3.22
CA LYS A 292 6.81 -1.41 2.71
C LYS A 292 6.25 -2.80 2.47
N PHE A 293 7.09 -3.83 2.59
CA PHE A 293 6.71 -5.23 2.56
C PHE A 293 6.76 -5.85 3.96
N LEU A 294 7.86 -5.62 4.66
CA LEU A 294 8.18 -6.18 5.96
C LEU A 294 8.42 -5.04 6.95
N SER A 295 7.36 -4.65 7.67
CA SER A 295 7.35 -3.47 8.57
C SER A 295 8.01 -3.75 9.93
N ALA A 296 9.25 -4.24 9.91
CA ALA A 296 10.09 -4.45 11.08
C ALA A 296 11.56 -4.17 10.74
N SER A 297 12.37 -3.84 11.74
CA SER A 297 13.81 -3.62 11.56
C SER A 297 14.50 -4.85 10.97
N LEU A 298 15.52 -4.67 10.13
CA LEU A 298 16.31 -5.75 9.53
C LEU A 298 16.80 -6.78 10.56
N ALA A 299 17.35 -6.33 11.70
CA ALA A 299 17.79 -7.21 12.78
C ALA A 299 16.67 -8.14 13.31
N LYS A 300 15.48 -7.58 13.49
CA LYS A 300 14.29 -8.36 13.87
C LYS A 300 13.92 -9.33 12.75
N LEU A 301 13.98 -8.93 11.48
CA LEU A 301 13.69 -9.82 10.35
C LEU A 301 14.67 -10.99 10.26
N ALA A 302 15.96 -10.71 10.37
CA ALA A 302 17.03 -11.72 10.35
C ALA A 302 16.90 -12.72 11.51
N SER A 303 16.47 -12.28 12.70
CA SER A 303 16.34 -13.17 13.87
C SER A 303 15.32 -14.30 13.73
N PHE A 304 14.39 -14.23 12.77
CA PHE A 304 13.43 -15.31 12.51
C PHE A 304 13.86 -16.24 11.38
N LEU A 305 15.00 -15.99 10.75
CA LEU A 305 15.59 -16.91 9.80
C LEU A 305 16.48 -17.90 10.54
N ASP A 306 16.22 -19.18 10.30
CA ASP A 306 17.11 -20.25 10.71
C ASP A 306 18.43 -20.14 9.91
N ASN A 307 19.54 -20.63 10.49
CA ASN A 307 20.87 -20.50 9.88
C ASN A 307 20.98 -21.15 8.49
N ASP A 308 20.16 -22.16 8.18
CA ASP A 308 20.09 -22.81 6.86
C ASP A 308 19.45 -21.93 5.78
N LYS A 309 18.70 -20.91 6.19
CA LYS A 309 18.06 -19.92 5.29
C LYS A 309 18.97 -18.73 4.96
N LEU A 310 20.06 -18.54 5.71
CA LEU A 310 21.05 -17.48 5.51
C LEU A 310 22.12 -17.86 4.47
N LYS A 311 21.68 -18.26 3.27
CA LYS A 311 22.53 -18.88 2.25
C LYS A 311 23.48 -17.87 1.60
N ILE A 312 23.00 -16.66 1.33
CA ILE A 312 23.75 -15.62 0.62
C ILE A 312 24.89 -15.11 1.50
N ILE A 313 24.59 -14.74 2.75
CA ILE A 313 25.63 -14.29 3.67
C ILE A 313 26.61 -15.42 3.99
N ARG A 314 26.14 -16.66 4.16
CA ARG A 314 27.01 -17.82 4.40
C ARG A 314 27.96 -18.10 3.22
N SER A 315 27.51 -17.93 1.97
CA SER A 315 28.38 -18.14 0.81
C SER A 315 29.51 -17.10 0.73
N LYS A 316 29.23 -15.84 1.11
CA LYS A 316 30.24 -14.76 1.14
C LYS A 316 31.17 -14.80 2.35
N PHE A 317 30.80 -15.55 3.39
CA PHE A 317 31.59 -15.80 4.58
C PHE A 317 31.85 -17.29 4.79
N SER A 318 32.11 -18.03 3.70
CA SER A 318 32.26 -19.50 3.73
C SER A 318 33.43 -20.01 4.57
N ALA A 319 34.44 -19.16 4.82
CA ALA A 319 35.60 -19.49 5.64
C ALA A 319 35.37 -19.32 7.16
N LEU A 320 34.25 -18.75 7.58
CA LEU A 320 33.98 -18.52 9.00
C LEU A 320 33.48 -19.79 9.71
N SER A 321 33.88 -19.94 10.98
CA SER A 321 33.30 -20.96 11.85
C SER A 321 31.83 -20.65 12.16
N ASP A 322 31.05 -21.65 12.57
CA ASP A 322 29.64 -21.44 12.93
C ASP A 322 29.44 -20.44 14.08
N ASN A 323 30.38 -20.38 15.02
CA ASN A 323 30.34 -19.43 16.12
C ASN A 323 30.61 -18.00 15.63
N ASP A 324 31.59 -17.83 14.74
CA ASP A 324 31.91 -16.50 14.18
C ASP A 324 30.81 -16.03 13.24
N PHE A 325 30.18 -16.94 12.50
CA PHE A 325 29.03 -16.64 11.66
C PHE A 325 27.83 -16.15 12.49
N LYS A 326 27.49 -16.87 13.58
CA LYS A 326 26.42 -16.44 14.51
C LYS A 326 26.74 -15.10 15.18
N LEU A 327 28.02 -14.80 15.38
CA LEU A 327 28.46 -13.53 15.92
C LEU A 327 28.16 -12.38 14.93
N LEU A 328 28.39 -12.58 13.62
CA LEU A 328 28.08 -11.57 12.60
C LEU A 328 26.60 -11.41 12.29
N THR A 329 25.82 -12.48 12.33
CA THR A 329 24.39 -12.42 11.97
C THR A 329 23.51 -11.84 13.08
N ARG A 330 24.08 -11.56 14.26
CA ARG A 330 23.41 -10.81 15.32
C ARG A 330 23.35 -9.31 14.94
N LYS A 331 22.35 -8.61 15.48
CA LYS A 331 22.22 -7.15 15.39
C LYS A 331 23.55 -6.46 15.68
N GLY A 332 24.05 -5.73 14.69
CA GLY A 332 25.18 -4.83 14.85
C GLY A 332 24.88 -3.66 15.79
N VAL A 333 25.92 -3.20 16.49
CA VAL A 333 25.98 -2.03 17.37
C VAL A 333 27.04 -1.05 16.82
N PHE A 334 26.60 0.08 16.25
CA PHE A 334 27.47 1.08 15.62
C PHE A 334 27.30 2.47 16.27
N PRO A 335 28.40 3.24 16.52
CA PRO A 335 28.33 4.52 17.21
C PRO A 335 28.03 5.67 16.23
N TYR A 336 26.80 5.74 15.70
CA TYR A 336 26.41 6.70 14.66
C TYR A 336 26.69 8.17 15.01
N GLU A 337 26.39 8.61 16.24
CA GLU A 337 26.62 10.01 16.64
C GLU A 337 28.08 10.36 16.89
N TYR A 338 28.90 9.36 17.18
CA TYR A 338 30.34 9.55 17.29
C TYR A 338 30.92 9.86 15.92
N VAL A 339 30.48 9.17 14.87
CA VAL A 339 30.98 9.32 13.48
C VAL A 339 30.38 10.57 12.82
N ASP A 340 30.86 11.74 13.25
CA ASP A 340 30.47 13.06 12.73
C ASP A 340 31.41 13.63 11.65
N SER A 341 32.51 12.92 11.37
CA SER A 341 33.53 13.26 10.39
C SER A 341 34.15 11.99 9.78
N VAL A 342 34.68 12.08 8.56
CA VAL A 342 35.29 10.92 7.87
C VAL A 342 36.59 10.51 8.57
N GLU A 343 37.29 11.46 9.17
CA GLU A 343 38.53 11.28 9.92
C GLU A 343 38.35 10.30 11.09
N LYS A 344 37.17 10.28 11.73
CA LYS A 344 36.87 9.32 12.82
C LYS A 344 36.78 7.87 12.37
N LEU A 345 36.61 7.61 11.07
CA LEU A 345 36.68 6.25 10.54
C LEU A 345 38.11 5.70 10.57
N GLU A 346 39.12 6.56 10.71
CA GLU A 346 40.52 6.14 10.85
C GLU A 346 40.91 5.80 12.30
N ASP A 347 40.00 5.98 13.26
CA ASP A 347 40.25 5.67 14.67
C ASP A 347 40.61 4.19 14.85
N THR A 348 41.76 3.93 15.48
CA THR A 348 42.32 2.57 15.64
C THR A 348 41.80 1.82 16.87
N CYS A 349 40.87 2.41 17.61
CA CYS A 349 40.26 1.82 18.80
C CYS A 349 38.75 1.94 18.75
N LEU A 350 38.05 0.94 19.29
CA LEU A 350 36.62 1.01 19.50
C LEU A 350 36.32 2.15 20.50
N PRO A 351 35.46 3.13 20.15
CA PRO A 351 35.10 4.22 21.06
C PRO A 351 34.52 3.71 22.39
N PRO A 352 34.64 4.47 23.50
CA PRO A 352 34.05 4.06 24.77
C PRO A 352 32.53 3.97 24.68
N ARG A 353 31.90 3.17 25.56
CA ARG A 353 30.46 2.93 25.58
C ARG A 353 29.63 4.21 25.52
N ASP A 354 30.03 5.25 26.23
CA ASP A 354 29.31 6.54 26.28
C ASP A 354 29.24 7.25 24.91
N SER A 355 30.15 6.93 23.99
CA SER A 355 30.14 7.44 22.61
C SER A 355 29.10 6.75 21.71
N PHE A 356 28.45 5.68 22.18
CA PHE A 356 27.34 5.01 21.50
C PHE A 356 25.98 5.58 21.90
N TYR A 357 25.93 6.76 22.50
CA TYR A 357 24.69 7.47 22.79
C TYR A 357 23.89 7.74 21.51
N SER A 358 22.56 7.57 21.59
CA SER A 358 21.64 7.89 20.52
C SER A 358 20.60 8.91 20.98
N SER A 359 20.56 10.07 20.33
CA SER A 359 19.55 11.12 20.52
C SER A 359 18.16 10.67 20.08
N LEU A 360 18.07 9.65 19.22
CA LEU A 360 16.79 9.06 18.82
C LEU A 360 16.12 8.29 19.95
N THR A 361 16.91 7.61 20.79
CA THR A 361 16.40 6.83 21.93
C THR A 361 16.58 7.54 23.27
N GLY A 362 17.45 8.56 23.34
CA GLY A 362 17.82 9.24 24.58
C GLY A 362 18.69 8.39 25.51
N GLU A 363 19.26 7.31 25.00
CA GLU A 363 19.94 6.28 25.80
C GLU A 363 21.28 5.88 25.17
N THR A 364 22.21 5.42 26.02
CA THR A 364 23.46 4.77 25.59
C THR A 364 23.22 3.27 25.43
N VAL A 365 23.97 2.60 24.54
CA VAL A 365 23.88 1.15 24.34
C VAL A 365 24.09 0.36 25.64
N SER A 366 23.43 -0.80 25.73
CA SER A 366 23.53 -1.70 26.88
C SER A 366 24.94 -2.29 27.03
N GLU A 367 25.29 -2.76 28.23
CA GLU A 367 26.58 -3.41 28.48
C GLU A 367 26.78 -4.67 27.63
N SER A 368 25.72 -5.45 27.42
CA SER A 368 25.76 -6.67 26.62
C SER A 368 25.94 -6.38 25.12
N ASP A 369 25.41 -5.25 24.63
CA ASP A 369 25.58 -4.79 23.25
C ASP A 369 26.98 -4.20 23.02
N TYR A 370 27.51 -3.44 23.97
CA TYR A 370 28.89 -2.96 23.89
C TYR A 370 29.91 -4.11 23.98
N ALA A 371 29.69 -5.07 24.89
CA ALA A 371 30.52 -6.27 24.96
C ALA A 371 30.48 -7.09 23.66
N HIS A 372 29.32 -7.12 22.99
CA HIS A 372 29.20 -7.73 21.67
C HIS A 372 30.02 -6.97 20.62
N ALA A 373 29.93 -5.63 20.58
CA ALA A 373 30.71 -4.80 19.68
C ALA A 373 32.23 -5.02 19.85
N ALA A 374 32.71 -5.04 21.10
CA ALA A 374 34.10 -5.31 21.44
C ALA A 374 34.54 -6.72 21.03
N ASN A 375 33.67 -7.73 21.22
CA ASN A 375 33.94 -9.09 20.78
C ASN A 375 34.08 -9.18 19.25
N VAL A 376 33.18 -8.54 18.49
CA VAL A 376 33.28 -8.48 17.01
C VAL A 376 34.61 -7.80 16.61
N TRP A 377 34.93 -6.66 17.21
CA TRP A 377 36.17 -5.93 16.92
C TRP A 377 37.41 -6.80 17.09
N GLN A 378 37.52 -7.50 18.22
CA GLN A 378 38.66 -8.37 18.53
C GLN A 378 38.67 -9.63 17.66
N ARG A 379 37.53 -10.31 17.52
CA ARG A 379 37.43 -11.61 16.86
C ARG A 379 37.70 -11.53 15.36
N PHE A 380 37.27 -10.45 14.71
CA PHE A 380 37.50 -10.19 13.29
C PHE A 380 38.78 -9.39 13.02
N SER A 381 39.61 -9.14 14.05
CA SER A 381 40.88 -8.41 13.94
C SER A 381 40.72 -7.04 13.27
N VAL A 382 39.63 -6.34 13.60
CA VAL A 382 39.29 -5.02 13.06
C VAL A 382 40.33 -4.00 13.54
N ARG A 383 40.90 -3.23 12.61
CA ARG A 383 41.98 -2.28 12.90
C ARG A 383 41.51 -0.85 13.03
N THR A 384 40.47 -0.47 12.29
CA THR A 384 39.93 0.89 12.30
C THR A 384 38.40 0.89 12.37
N LEU A 385 37.82 2.01 12.82
CA LEU A 385 36.37 2.18 12.87
C LEU A 385 35.73 2.12 11.48
N GLY A 386 36.49 2.48 10.44
CA GLY A 386 36.11 2.29 9.05
C GLY A 386 35.98 0.82 8.69
N GLU A 387 36.99 -0.02 8.98
CA GLU A 387 36.89 -1.47 8.74
C GLU A 387 35.70 -2.09 9.50
N TYR A 388 35.40 -1.57 10.69
CA TYR A 388 34.19 -1.93 11.43
C TYR A 388 32.93 -1.57 10.65
N SER A 389 32.82 -0.32 10.18
CA SER A 389 31.70 0.16 9.36
C SER A 389 31.52 -0.68 8.07
N ASP A 390 32.61 -1.05 7.40
CA ASP A 390 32.56 -1.84 6.17
C ASP A 390 31.99 -3.25 6.44
N LEU A 391 32.39 -3.86 7.55
CA LEU A 391 31.90 -5.17 7.98
C LEU A 391 30.41 -5.13 8.33
N TYR A 392 29.97 -4.04 8.98
CA TYR A 392 28.56 -3.79 9.28
C TYR A 392 27.73 -3.68 8.01
N LEU A 393 28.12 -2.78 7.13
CA LEU A 393 27.38 -2.52 5.91
C LEU A 393 27.33 -3.76 4.99
N LYS A 394 28.43 -4.52 4.90
CA LYS A 394 28.44 -5.81 4.20
C LYS A 394 27.43 -6.79 4.80
N THR A 395 27.35 -6.86 6.12
CA THR A 395 26.46 -7.78 6.84
C THR A 395 25.01 -7.37 6.60
N ASP A 396 24.68 -6.09 6.73
CA ASP A 396 23.31 -5.59 6.54
C ASP A 396 22.81 -5.78 5.11
N VAL A 397 23.64 -5.52 4.09
CA VAL A 397 23.25 -5.78 2.69
C VAL A 397 23.00 -7.26 2.41
N LEU A 398 23.86 -8.15 2.92
CA LEU A 398 23.72 -9.59 2.68
C LEU A 398 22.56 -10.19 3.50
N LEU A 399 22.32 -9.71 4.72
CA LEU A 399 21.14 -10.07 5.52
C LEU A 399 19.86 -9.59 4.86
N LEU A 400 19.84 -8.37 4.32
CA LEU A 400 18.70 -7.85 3.56
C LEU A 400 18.39 -8.73 2.35
N ALA A 401 19.42 -9.17 1.63
CA ALA A 401 19.28 -10.10 0.51
C ALA A 401 18.67 -11.43 0.96
N ASP A 402 19.21 -12.07 2.01
CA ASP A 402 18.66 -13.33 2.54
C ASP A 402 17.21 -13.16 3.02
N VAL A 403 16.91 -12.11 3.78
CA VAL A 403 15.56 -11.81 4.28
C VAL A 403 14.56 -11.66 3.14
N PHE A 404 14.89 -10.85 2.14
CA PHE A 404 13.95 -10.57 1.06
C PHE A 404 13.84 -11.72 0.07
N GLU A 405 14.92 -12.46 -0.24
CA GLU A 405 14.85 -13.66 -1.09
C GLU A 405 14.00 -14.76 -0.43
N ASN A 406 14.16 -15.01 0.88
CA ASN A 406 13.31 -15.94 1.61
C ASN A 406 11.84 -15.50 1.61
N PHE A 407 11.58 -14.19 1.74
CA PHE A 407 10.24 -13.63 1.60
C PHE A 407 9.67 -13.85 0.19
N ARG A 408 10.45 -13.60 -0.86
CA ARG A 408 10.05 -13.87 -2.24
C ARG A 408 9.70 -15.35 -2.44
N ASP A 409 10.53 -16.27 -1.95
CA ASP A 409 10.30 -17.72 -2.05
C ASP A 409 9.01 -18.13 -1.35
N SER A 410 8.79 -17.61 -0.14
CA SER A 410 7.57 -17.86 0.63
C SER A 410 6.32 -17.35 -0.11
N CYS A 411 6.39 -16.15 -0.70
CA CYS A 411 5.29 -15.58 -1.48
C CYS A 411 5.01 -16.34 -2.77
N VAL A 412 6.04 -16.78 -3.49
CA VAL A 412 5.89 -17.60 -4.69
C VAL A 412 5.31 -18.97 -4.34
N ALA A 413 5.75 -19.60 -3.24
CA ALA A 413 5.19 -20.88 -2.79
C ALA A 413 3.71 -20.74 -2.37
N SER A 414 3.37 -19.69 -1.61
CA SER A 414 2.03 -19.49 -1.05
C SER A 414 1.01 -18.94 -2.05
N TYR A 415 1.43 -18.05 -2.96
CA TYR A 415 0.52 -17.31 -3.87
C TYR A 415 0.89 -17.44 -5.36
N GLY A 416 2.06 -17.99 -5.69
CA GLY A 416 2.56 -18.12 -7.06
C GLY A 416 2.79 -16.77 -7.74
N LEU A 417 3.20 -15.75 -6.99
CA LEU A 417 3.55 -14.41 -7.49
C LEU A 417 4.84 -13.95 -6.80
N ASP A 418 5.73 -13.32 -7.54
CA ASP A 418 6.97 -12.77 -6.99
C ASP A 418 6.74 -11.33 -6.48
N PRO A 419 6.96 -11.04 -5.18
CA PRO A 419 6.71 -9.71 -4.61
C PRO A 419 7.66 -8.64 -5.15
N ALA A 420 8.80 -9.00 -5.75
CA ALA A 420 9.76 -8.04 -6.31
C ALA A 420 9.21 -7.27 -7.55
N TYR A 421 8.08 -7.70 -8.12
CA TYR A 421 7.36 -6.93 -9.16
C TYR A 421 6.60 -5.72 -8.63
N TYR A 422 6.34 -5.67 -7.33
CA TYR A 422 5.42 -4.71 -6.73
C TYR A 422 6.20 -3.62 -6.00
N TYR A 423 5.53 -2.50 -5.73
CA TYR A 423 6.13 -1.41 -4.94
C TYR A 423 5.90 -1.55 -3.43
N THR A 424 4.83 -2.26 -3.04
CA THR A 424 4.40 -2.39 -1.64
C THR A 424 3.61 -3.69 -1.43
N LEU A 425 3.51 -4.16 -0.17
CA LEU A 425 2.69 -5.33 0.16
C LEU A 425 1.21 -5.20 -0.23
N PRO A 426 0.53 -4.04 -0.06
CA PRO A 426 -0.86 -3.90 -0.53
C PRO A 426 -1.02 -4.07 -2.04
N GLY A 427 -0.03 -3.69 -2.84
CA GLY A 427 -0.04 -3.96 -4.28
C GLY A 427 0.05 -5.45 -4.59
N PHE A 428 0.97 -6.14 -3.92
CA PHE A 428 1.15 -7.59 -4.04
C PHE A 428 -0.09 -8.37 -3.59
N THR A 429 -0.64 -8.04 -2.42
CA THR A 429 -1.79 -8.74 -1.84
C THR A 429 -3.03 -8.61 -2.72
N TRP A 430 -3.21 -7.46 -3.38
CA TRP A 430 -4.35 -7.22 -4.26
C TRP A 430 -4.34 -8.18 -5.45
N ASP A 431 -3.19 -8.31 -6.11
CA ASP A 431 -3.03 -9.25 -7.23
C ASP A 431 -3.10 -10.71 -6.78
N ALA A 432 -2.53 -11.04 -5.62
CA ALA A 432 -2.66 -12.37 -5.03
C ALA A 432 -4.12 -12.75 -4.76
N MET A 433 -4.91 -11.82 -4.23
CA MET A 433 -6.35 -11.98 -4.01
C MET A 433 -7.10 -12.14 -5.34
N LEU A 434 -6.86 -11.28 -6.33
CA LEU A 434 -7.51 -11.38 -7.64
C LEU A 434 -7.19 -12.71 -8.34
N LYS A 435 -5.94 -13.17 -8.25
CA LYS A 435 -5.50 -14.45 -8.83
C LYS A 435 -6.16 -15.64 -8.14
N HIS A 436 -6.19 -15.64 -6.81
CA HIS A 436 -6.77 -16.73 -6.02
C HIS A 436 -8.29 -16.85 -6.21
N THR A 437 -8.99 -15.72 -6.09
CA THR A 437 -10.47 -15.69 -6.15
C THR A 437 -11.00 -15.73 -7.58
N ARG A 438 -10.20 -15.33 -8.57
CA ARG A 438 -10.58 -15.17 -9.98
C ARG A 438 -11.79 -14.24 -10.17
N ILE A 439 -12.03 -13.36 -9.21
CA ILE A 439 -13.14 -12.42 -9.23
C ILE A 439 -12.97 -11.42 -10.38
N ASN A 440 -14.10 -11.04 -10.98
CA ASN A 440 -14.16 -10.00 -11.99
C ASN A 440 -15.09 -8.89 -11.50
N PHE A 441 -14.51 -7.74 -11.13
CA PHE A 441 -15.25 -6.60 -10.63
C PHE A 441 -15.78 -5.75 -11.77
N GLU A 442 -17.05 -5.40 -11.70
CA GLU A 442 -17.61 -4.27 -12.45
C GLU A 442 -17.25 -2.98 -11.71
N LEU A 443 -16.46 -2.13 -12.35
CA LEU A 443 -16.19 -0.77 -11.88
C LEU A 443 -17.36 0.14 -12.25
N LEU A 444 -17.69 1.08 -11.35
CA LEU A 444 -18.82 2.00 -11.54
C LEU A 444 -18.57 2.95 -12.71
N THR A 445 -19.47 2.96 -13.69
CA THR A 445 -19.42 3.83 -14.88
C THR A 445 -20.28 5.10 -14.74
N ASP A 446 -21.05 5.21 -13.65
CA ASP A 446 -21.89 6.35 -13.30
C ASP A 446 -21.28 7.16 -12.15
N VAL A 447 -21.10 8.48 -12.36
CA VAL A 447 -20.52 9.40 -11.36
C VAL A 447 -21.39 9.51 -10.11
N ASP A 448 -22.71 9.42 -10.26
CA ASP A 448 -23.63 9.54 -9.14
C ASP A 448 -23.59 8.27 -8.27
N MET A 449 -23.30 7.10 -8.84
CA MET A 449 -23.06 5.86 -8.08
C MET A 449 -21.75 5.96 -7.28
N VAL A 450 -20.68 6.47 -7.90
CA VAL A 450 -19.39 6.68 -7.21
C VAL A 450 -19.60 7.58 -6.00
N MET A 451 -20.19 8.76 -6.21
CA MET A 451 -20.40 9.73 -5.12
C MET A 451 -21.38 9.22 -4.06
N PHE A 452 -22.38 8.43 -4.46
CA PHE A 452 -23.31 7.76 -3.54
C PHE A 452 -22.58 6.78 -2.63
N VAL A 453 -21.73 5.91 -3.18
CA VAL A 453 -20.92 4.96 -2.40
C VAL A 453 -19.92 5.68 -1.51
N GLU A 454 -19.25 6.73 -2.00
CA GLU A 454 -18.30 7.51 -1.20
C GLU A 454 -18.92 8.16 0.03
N ARG A 455 -20.19 8.58 -0.06
CA ARG A 455 -20.93 9.08 1.10
C ARG A 455 -21.27 8.01 2.13
N GLY A 456 -21.40 6.76 1.70
CA GLY A 456 -21.60 5.61 2.58
C GLY A 456 -20.34 5.22 3.36
N ILE A 457 -19.17 5.63 2.90
CA ILE A 457 -17.88 5.29 3.52
C ILE A 457 -17.73 6.01 4.88
N ARG A 458 -17.81 5.22 5.95
CA ARG A 458 -17.62 5.67 7.34
C ARG A 458 -16.79 4.64 8.08
N GLY A 459 -15.63 5.07 8.57
CA GLY A 459 -14.62 4.23 9.22
C GLY A 459 -15.11 3.56 10.52
N GLY A 460 -14.18 2.89 11.21
CA GLY A 460 -14.43 2.37 12.56
C GLY A 460 -14.84 3.48 13.53
N LEU A 461 -15.75 3.16 14.44
CA LEU A 461 -16.17 4.08 15.49
C LEU A 461 -15.09 4.08 16.58
N SER A 462 -14.60 5.26 16.94
CA SER A 462 -13.66 5.44 18.04
C SER A 462 -14.20 6.52 18.96
N GLN A 463 -14.67 6.13 20.15
CA GLN A 463 -15.45 6.99 21.03
C GLN A 463 -15.26 6.62 22.49
N CYS A 464 -15.13 7.65 23.32
CA CYS A 464 -15.26 7.56 24.77
C CYS A 464 -16.70 7.87 25.16
N SER A 465 -17.45 6.85 25.59
CA SER A 465 -18.87 6.97 25.96
C SER A 465 -19.05 7.33 27.44
N GLY A 466 -18.11 6.96 28.31
CA GLY A 466 -18.12 7.32 29.73
C GLY A 466 -16.88 8.11 30.16
N ARG A 467 -17.07 9.20 30.92
CA ARG A 467 -15.96 10.09 31.35
C ARG A 467 -14.97 9.43 32.32
N TYR A 468 -15.47 8.55 33.18
CA TYR A 468 -14.68 7.88 34.21
C TYR A 468 -15.38 6.60 34.69
N ALA A 469 -14.61 5.55 34.87
CA ALA A 469 -15.01 4.36 35.62
C ALA A 469 -13.78 3.78 36.34
N LYS A 470 -14.02 3.13 37.47
CA LYS A 470 -13.01 2.43 38.26
C LYS A 470 -13.60 1.11 38.72
N ALA A 471 -12.90 0.02 38.43
CA ALA A 471 -13.29 -1.31 38.90
C ALA A 471 -13.16 -1.41 40.43
N ASN A 472 -14.03 -2.20 41.04
CA ASN A 472 -14.03 -2.55 42.45
C ASN A 472 -14.46 -4.02 42.57
N ASN A 473 -13.52 -4.97 42.59
CA ASN A 473 -13.86 -6.39 42.71
C ASN A 473 -12.83 -7.13 43.57
N LYS A 474 -13.21 -8.33 44.04
CA LYS A 474 -12.46 -9.16 45.00
C LYS A 474 -11.03 -9.53 44.59
N TYR A 475 -10.69 -9.38 43.30
CA TYR A 475 -9.35 -9.69 42.77
C TYR A 475 -8.38 -8.50 42.84
N MET A 476 -8.84 -7.32 43.23
CA MET A 476 -8.03 -6.11 43.30
C MET A 476 -7.49 -5.86 44.71
N GLU A 477 -6.24 -5.40 44.83
CA GLU A 477 -5.65 -5.01 46.12
C GLU A 477 -6.41 -3.85 46.80
N SER A 478 -6.97 -2.96 46.00
CA SER A 478 -7.77 -1.82 46.47
C SER A 478 -9.27 -2.15 46.61
N TYR A 479 -9.63 -3.44 46.74
CA TYR A 479 -11.02 -3.85 46.86
C TYR A 479 -11.67 -3.29 48.13
N ASP A 480 -12.82 -2.67 47.94
CA ASP A 480 -13.65 -2.14 49.02
C ASP A 480 -14.97 -2.91 49.06
N SER A 481 -15.10 -3.79 50.05
CA SER A 481 -16.30 -4.61 50.25
C SER A 481 -17.54 -3.80 50.62
N SER A 482 -17.39 -2.52 50.99
CA SER A 482 -18.51 -1.62 51.24
C SER A 482 -19.14 -1.07 49.96
N LYS A 483 -18.46 -1.20 48.81
CA LYS A 483 -18.94 -0.73 47.51
C LYS A 483 -19.42 -1.89 46.63
N PRO A 484 -20.36 -1.65 45.70
CA PRO A 484 -20.78 -2.66 44.75
C PRO A 484 -19.63 -3.25 43.94
N SER A 485 -19.69 -4.55 43.67
CA SER A 485 -18.71 -5.22 42.82
C SER A 485 -18.83 -4.72 41.37
N SER A 486 -17.69 -4.41 40.76
CA SER A 486 -17.61 -3.88 39.40
C SER A 486 -16.29 -4.22 38.72
N TYR A 487 -16.39 -4.41 37.41
CA TYR A 487 -15.31 -4.88 36.54
C TYR A 487 -15.15 -3.95 35.35
N LEU A 488 -13.91 -3.80 34.89
CA LEU A 488 -13.58 -3.20 33.61
C LEU A 488 -13.11 -4.31 32.68
N MET A 489 -13.93 -4.66 31.70
CA MET A 489 -13.67 -5.76 30.79
C MET A 489 -13.31 -5.23 29.41
N TYR A 490 -12.17 -5.69 28.88
CA TYR A 490 -11.70 -5.38 27.52
C TYR A 490 -12.05 -6.54 26.60
N PHE A 491 -12.94 -6.30 25.62
CA PHE A 491 -13.25 -7.26 24.57
C PHE A 491 -12.78 -6.73 23.22
N ASP A 492 -12.16 -7.60 22.44
CA ASP A 492 -11.59 -7.29 21.13
C ASP A 492 -12.05 -8.35 20.13
N VAL A 493 -12.64 -7.91 19.02
CA VAL A 493 -13.12 -8.84 18.00
C VAL A 493 -11.94 -9.34 17.17
N ASN A 494 -11.61 -10.62 17.36
CA ASN A 494 -10.60 -11.31 16.58
C ASN A 494 -10.86 -11.18 15.06
N ASN A 495 -10.09 -10.32 14.39
CA ASN A 495 -10.13 -10.12 12.93
C ASN A 495 -11.52 -9.66 12.42
N LEU A 496 -12.09 -8.60 13.01
CA LEU A 496 -13.40 -8.04 12.63
C LEU A 496 -13.59 -7.83 11.13
N TYR A 497 -12.60 -7.21 10.45
CA TYR A 497 -12.69 -7.00 9.01
C TYR A 497 -12.61 -8.31 8.23
N GLY A 498 -11.80 -9.29 8.66
CA GLY A 498 -11.79 -10.61 8.05
C GLY A 498 -13.14 -11.32 8.17
N TRP A 499 -13.84 -11.20 9.30
CA TRP A 499 -15.20 -11.73 9.44
C TRP A 499 -16.17 -11.08 8.44
N ALA A 500 -16.10 -9.76 8.27
CA ALA A 500 -16.95 -9.03 7.32
C ALA A 500 -16.60 -9.37 5.86
N MET A 501 -15.31 -9.57 5.56
CA MET A 501 -14.83 -10.03 4.26
C MET A 501 -15.32 -11.43 3.89
N CYS A 502 -15.62 -12.27 4.88
CA CYS A 502 -16.18 -13.60 4.65
C CYS A 502 -17.70 -13.60 4.39
N LYS A 503 -18.37 -12.44 4.40
CA LYS A 503 -19.80 -12.33 4.07
C LYS A 503 -20.01 -12.08 2.58
N PRO A 504 -21.26 -12.18 2.07
CA PRO A 504 -21.57 -11.78 0.71
C PRO A 504 -21.19 -10.32 0.46
N LEU A 505 -20.35 -10.08 -0.55
CA LEU A 505 -19.85 -8.76 -0.93
C LEU A 505 -20.21 -8.45 -2.39
N PRO A 506 -20.51 -7.18 -2.70
CA PRO A 506 -20.78 -6.72 -4.06
C PRO A 506 -19.63 -7.01 -5.03
N TYR A 507 -19.95 -7.32 -6.29
CA TYR A 507 -18.93 -7.42 -7.35
C TYR A 507 -19.40 -6.97 -8.75
N ALA A 508 -20.70 -6.98 -9.06
CA ALA A 508 -21.22 -6.63 -10.39
C ALA A 508 -22.71 -6.25 -10.39
N GLU A 509 -23.26 -5.98 -11.57
CA GLU A 509 -24.67 -5.74 -11.88
C GLU A 509 -25.26 -4.51 -11.17
N PHE A 510 -24.48 -3.43 -11.13
CA PHE A 510 -24.89 -2.19 -10.46
C PHE A 510 -25.99 -1.48 -11.25
N ARG A 511 -27.16 -1.31 -10.61
CA ARG A 511 -28.29 -0.59 -11.20
C ARG A 511 -29.08 0.20 -10.18
N TRP A 512 -29.50 1.40 -10.57
CA TRP A 512 -30.49 2.16 -9.80
C TRP A 512 -31.86 1.49 -9.90
N VAL A 513 -32.57 1.37 -8.78
CA VAL A 513 -33.96 0.90 -8.76
C VAL A 513 -34.88 2.07 -9.14
N GLU A 514 -35.82 1.86 -10.07
CA GLU A 514 -36.71 2.91 -10.56
C GLU A 514 -37.78 3.34 -9.54
N ASP A 515 -38.45 2.40 -8.87
CA ASP A 515 -39.39 2.69 -7.75
C ASP A 515 -38.72 2.37 -6.41
N ALA A 516 -37.93 3.33 -5.92
CA ALA A 516 -37.27 3.24 -4.63
C ALA A 516 -38.23 3.42 -3.44
N SER A 517 -39.32 4.15 -3.61
CA SER A 517 -40.22 4.60 -2.53
C SER A 517 -40.89 3.47 -1.78
N ASN A 518 -41.27 2.40 -2.48
CA ASN A 518 -42.03 1.27 -1.94
C ASN A 518 -41.16 0.03 -1.67
N PHE A 519 -39.83 0.20 -1.61
CA PHE A 519 -38.92 -0.94 -1.55
C PHE A 519 -38.99 -1.67 -0.20
N GLY A 520 -39.36 -2.95 -0.23
CA GLY A 520 -39.48 -3.78 0.97
C GLY A 520 -38.13 -4.20 1.55
N VAL A 521 -37.51 -3.37 2.38
CA VAL A 521 -36.19 -3.64 3.00
C VAL A 521 -36.16 -4.95 3.78
N ASN A 522 -37.21 -5.26 4.55
CA ASN A 522 -37.28 -6.48 5.36
C ASN A 522 -37.53 -7.75 4.55
N ALA A 523 -37.92 -7.64 3.28
CA ALA A 523 -38.16 -8.80 2.41
C ALA A 523 -36.85 -9.34 1.79
N ILE A 524 -35.73 -8.64 1.94
CA ILE A 524 -34.45 -9.06 1.39
C ILE A 524 -33.87 -10.18 2.28
N ALA A 525 -33.77 -11.39 1.72
CA ALA A 525 -33.12 -12.51 2.39
C ALA A 525 -31.62 -12.24 2.60
N LEU A 526 -31.08 -12.68 3.74
CA LEU A 526 -29.67 -12.45 4.07
C LEU A 526 -28.73 -13.17 3.09
N ASP A 527 -29.10 -14.35 2.61
CA ASP A 527 -28.38 -15.18 1.66
C ASP A 527 -28.71 -14.86 0.18
N SER A 528 -29.47 -13.78 -0.08
CA SER A 528 -29.82 -13.40 -1.44
C SER A 528 -28.57 -13.15 -2.30
N PRO A 529 -28.52 -13.64 -3.55
CA PRO A 529 -27.45 -13.31 -4.51
C PRO A 529 -27.47 -11.83 -4.91
N THR A 530 -28.54 -11.11 -4.57
CA THR A 530 -28.72 -9.68 -4.85
C THR A 530 -28.68 -8.89 -3.55
N GLY A 531 -27.79 -7.90 -3.49
CA GLY A 531 -27.67 -6.96 -2.38
C GLY A 531 -28.07 -5.54 -2.77
N TYR A 532 -28.20 -4.69 -1.75
CA TYR A 532 -28.66 -3.31 -1.92
C TYR A 532 -27.93 -2.33 -0.99
N ILE A 533 -27.71 -1.11 -1.47
CA ILE A 533 -27.34 0.06 -0.66
C ILE A 533 -28.46 1.09 -0.80
N PHE A 534 -28.89 1.65 0.33
CA PHE A 534 -30.01 2.57 0.43
C PHE A 534 -29.53 3.98 0.81
N GLU A 535 -30.17 5.02 0.28
CA GLU A 535 -30.15 6.38 0.85
C GLU A 535 -31.53 6.66 1.48
N VAL A 536 -31.56 6.79 2.81
CA VAL A 536 -32.79 6.86 3.60
C VAL A 536 -32.80 8.02 4.58
N ASP A 537 -34.00 8.48 4.93
CA ASP A 537 -34.22 9.23 6.15
C ASP A 537 -34.63 8.25 7.26
N LEU A 538 -33.94 8.31 8.40
CA LEU A 538 -34.16 7.47 9.57
C LEU A 538 -34.59 8.33 10.74
N GLU A 539 -35.79 8.09 11.24
CA GLU A 539 -36.25 8.59 12.54
C GLU A 539 -35.61 7.72 13.63
N TYR A 540 -35.11 8.39 14.68
CA TYR A 540 -34.55 7.77 15.87
C TYR A 540 -35.49 8.01 17.07
N PRO A 541 -36.42 7.08 17.35
CA PRO A 541 -37.45 7.31 18.35
C PRO A 541 -36.87 7.58 19.74
N GLN A 542 -37.46 8.54 20.44
CA GLN A 542 -36.98 8.99 21.75
C GLN A 542 -37.02 7.88 22.81
N ASP A 543 -37.95 6.92 22.71
CA ASP A 543 -38.04 5.76 23.60
C ASP A 543 -36.85 4.80 23.47
N LYS A 544 -36.03 4.93 22.42
CA LYS A 544 -34.82 4.13 22.21
C LYS A 544 -33.54 4.80 22.69
N HIS A 545 -33.60 6.07 23.10
CA HIS A 545 -32.41 6.86 23.41
C HIS A 545 -31.61 6.28 24.57
N ASP A 546 -32.29 5.92 25.66
CA ASP A 546 -31.62 5.34 26.84
C ASP A 546 -31.00 3.97 26.52
N ALA A 547 -31.73 3.12 25.79
CA ALA A 547 -31.27 1.78 25.42
C ALA A 547 -30.06 1.80 24.48
N HIS A 548 -29.91 2.84 23.67
CA HIS A 548 -28.84 2.94 22.67
C HIS A 548 -27.77 3.98 23.00
N ALA A 549 -27.83 4.61 24.19
CA ALA A 549 -26.95 5.72 24.55
C ALA A 549 -25.46 5.38 24.48
N ASP A 550 -25.11 4.14 24.83
CA ASP A 550 -23.72 3.66 24.90
C ASP A 550 -23.11 3.42 23.52
N LEU A 551 -23.91 2.93 22.58
CA LEU A 551 -23.51 2.63 21.21
C LEU A 551 -24.64 2.94 20.20
N PRO A 552 -24.85 4.24 19.86
CA PRO A 552 -25.87 4.64 18.90
C PRO A 552 -25.62 4.12 17.49
N PHE A 553 -26.69 3.68 16.82
CA PHE A 553 -26.66 3.30 15.41
C PHE A 553 -26.38 4.49 14.47
N CYS A 554 -25.91 4.15 13.25
CA CYS A 554 -25.74 5.08 12.12
C CYS A 554 -24.86 6.31 12.42
N PRO A 555 -23.56 6.14 12.74
CA PRO A 555 -22.68 7.26 13.03
C PRO A 555 -22.51 8.19 11.81
N MET A 556 -22.39 9.49 12.05
CA MET A 556 -22.26 10.52 11.00
C MET A 556 -20.97 11.30 11.12
N ARG A 557 -20.42 11.78 9.99
CA ARG A 557 -19.32 12.74 10.02
C ARG A 557 -19.89 14.14 10.21
N ASP A 558 -19.60 14.75 11.34
CA ASP A 558 -20.05 16.12 11.65
C ASP A 558 -19.08 16.80 12.63
N LYS A 559 -19.21 18.12 12.78
CA LYS A 559 -18.41 18.92 13.70
C LYS A 559 -18.95 18.79 15.11
N PRO A 560 -18.14 18.32 16.08
CA PRO A 560 -18.52 18.42 17.48
C PRO A 560 -18.78 19.89 17.87
N PRO A 561 -19.68 20.16 18.83
CA PRO A 561 -19.91 21.52 19.33
C PRO A 561 -18.60 22.20 19.72
N GLY A 562 -18.37 23.41 19.19
CA GLY A 562 -17.16 24.21 19.46
C GLY A 562 -15.87 23.70 18.81
N LYS A 563 -15.90 22.69 17.94
CA LYS A 563 -14.74 22.20 17.19
C LYS A 563 -14.85 22.53 15.70
N ARG A 564 -13.70 22.75 15.06
CA ARG A 564 -13.62 23.09 13.62
C ARG A 564 -13.50 21.86 12.72
N GLN A 565 -13.04 20.74 13.26
CA GLN A 565 -12.76 19.50 12.52
C GLN A 565 -13.95 18.54 12.64
N ASP A 566 -14.29 17.91 11.51
CA ASP A 566 -15.29 16.87 11.47
C ASP A 566 -14.78 15.62 12.19
N LYS A 567 -15.65 14.97 12.96
CA LYS A 567 -15.41 13.67 13.59
C LYS A 567 -16.53 12.71 13.24
N LEU A 568 -16.26 11.41 13.37
CA LEU A 568 -17.32 10.41 13.29
C LEU A 568 -18.06 10.38 14.64
N LEU A 569 -19.31 10.81 14.65
CA LEU A 569 -20.14 10.96 15.84
C LEU A 569 -21.25 9.90 15.82
N ALA A 570 -21.37 9.12 16.88
CA ALA A 570 -22.55 8.30 17.13
C ALA A 570 -23.58 9.14 17.90
N THR A 571 -24.60 9.64 17.20
CA THR A 571 -25.64 10.50 17.79
C THR A 571 -27.00 9.80 17.78
N LEU A 572 -27.87 10.16 18.72
CA LEU A 572 -29.25 9.67 18.80
C LEU A 572 -30.23 10.54 17.98
N HIS A 573 -29.73 11.43 17.13
CA HIS A 573 -30.57 12.29 16.28
C HIS A 573 -31.15 11.51 15.09
N ASP A 574 -32.18 12.06 14.47
CA ASP A 574 -32.63 11.61 13.15
C ASP A 574 -31.48 11.72 12.14
N LYS A 575 -31.54 10.87 11.11
CA LYS A 575 -30.54 10.81 10.05
C LYS A 575 -31.21 11.15 8.75
N GLU A 576 -30.72 12.16 8.04
CA GLU A 576 -31.22 12.53 6.72
C GLU A 576 -30.28 12.01 5.64
N ARG A 577 -30.86 11.46 4.56
CA ARG A 577 -30.14 10.99 3.36
C ARG A 577 -28.94 10.10 3.70
N TYR A 578 -29.11 9.24 4.71
CA TYR A 578 -28.07 8.35 5.20
C TYR A 578 -27.88 7.18 4.24
N VAL A 579 -26.66 7.02 3.72
CA VAL A 579 -26.30 5.90 2.84
C VAL A 579 -25.91 4.67 3.67
N ILE A 580 -26.55 3.53 3.48
CA ILE A 580 -26.39 2.34 4.35
C ILE A 580 -26.55 1.03 3.59
N HIS A 581 -25.75 0.03 3.95
CA HIS A 581 -25.90 -1.34 3.45
C HIS A 581 -27.18 -2.01 3.99
N TYR A 582 -27.89 -2.78 3.16
CA TYR A 582 -29.21 -3.33 3.52
C TYR A 582 -29.22 -4.12 4.85
N ARG A 583 -28.20 -4.93 5.13
CA ARG A 583 -28.14 -5.71 6.39
C ARG A 583 -28.04 -4.81 7.62
N ASN A 584 -27.26 -3.73 7.53
CA ASN A 584 -27.13 -2.77 8.62
C ASN A 584 -28.44 -1.99 8.82
N LEU A 585 -29.12 -1.66 7.72
CA LEU A 585 -30.45 -1.04 7.78
C LEU A 585 -31.50 -1.97 8.41
N GLN A 586 -31.53 -3.24 8.01
CA GLN A 586 -32.41 -4.25 8.62
C GLN A 586 -32.17 -4.36 10.12
N GLN A 587 -30.92 -4.40 10.57
CA GLN A 587 -30.60 -4.41 11.99
C GLN A 587 -31.10 -3.14 12.69
N CYS A 588 -30.86 -1.95 12.13
CA CYS A 588 -31.38 -0.70 12.69
C CYS A 588 -32.91 -0.74 12.87
N MET A 589 -33.63 -1.26 11.87
CA MET A 589 -35.09 -1.40 11.93
C MET A 589 -35.54 -2.42 12.98
N ARG A 590 -34.83 -3.55 13.14
CA ARG A 590 -35.09 -4.52 14.21
C ARG A 590 -34.94 -3.90 15.61
N HIS A 591 -34.00 -2.97 15.78
CA HIS A 591 -33.79 -2.23 17.03
C HIS A 591 -34.67 -0.97 17.16
N GLY A 592 -35.63 -0.76 16.24
CA GLY A 592 -36.69 0.23 16.40
C GLY A 592 -36.47 1.57 15.72
N LEU A 593 -35.40 1.75 14.94
CA LEU A 593 -35.29 2.91 14.05
C LEU A 593 -36.32 2.79 12.92
N ARG A 594 -36.89 3.92 12.48
CA ARG A 594 -37.97 3.93 11.47
C ARG A 594 -37.49 4.62 10.20
N VAL A 595 -37.66 3.95 9.06
CA VAL A 595 -37.42 4.56 7.74
C VAL A 595 -38.61 5.46 7.42
N THR A 596 -38.40 6.77 7.36
CA THR A 596 -39.45 7.74 7.00
C THR A 596 -39.48 7.99 5.50
N LYS A 597 -38.34 7.85 4.81
CA LYS A 597 -38.22 8.04 3.37
C LYS A 597 -37.09 7.22 2.78
N ILE A 598 -37.33 6.64 1.60
CA ILE A 598 -36.28 6.07 0.75
C ILE A 598 -36.08 7.00 -0.45
N HIS A 599 -34.87 7.56 -0.60
CA HIS A 599 -34.55 8.48 -1.69
C HIS A 599 -34.03 7.75 -2.93
N ARG A 600 -33.11 6.79 -2.73
CA ARG A 600 -32.47 6.02 -3.81
C ARG A 600 -32.09 4.64 -3.30
N VAL A 601 -32.11 3.67 -4.21
CA VAL A 601 -31.64 2.30 -3.95
C VAL A 601 -30.71 1.88 -5.09
N LEU A 602 -29.52 1.44 -4.72
CA LEU A 602 -28.54 0.84 -5.63
C LEU A 602 -28.54 -0.67 -5.41
N GLN A 603 -28.94 -1.42 -6.44
CA GLN A 603 -28.88 -2.89 -6.46
C GLN A 603 -27.54 -3.36 -7.02
N PHE A 604 -27.05 -4.52 -6.55
CA PHE A 604 -25.87 -5.21 -7.08
C PHE A 604 -25.95 -6.74 -6.89
N ALA A 605 -25.17 -7.48 -7.67
CA ALA A 605 -24.86 -8.89 -7.41
C ALA A 605 -23.80 -9.03 -6.31
N GLN A 606 -23.98 -9.99 -5.42
CA GLN A 606 -23.09 -10.29 -4.30
C GLN A 606 -22.83 -11.79 -4.12
N SER A 607 -21.66 -12.13 -3.59
CA SER A 607 -21.30 -13.51 -3.23
C SER A 607 -20.16 -13.49 -2.20
N GLU A 608 -19.86 -14.64 -1.60
CA GLU A 608 -18.80 -14.79 -0.59
C GLU A 608 -17.41 -14.95 -1.24
N TRP A 609 -17.15 -14.22 -2.32
CA TRP A 609 -15.99 -14.40 -3.20
C TRP A 609 -14.64 -14.20 -2.50
N LEU A 610 -14.59 -13.45 -1.40
CA LEU A 610 -13.35 -13.19 -0.65
C LEU A 610 -13.09 -14.23 0.45
N ARG A 611 -14.09 -15.03 0.84
CA ARG A 611 -14.00 -15.99 1.96
C ARG A 611 -12.81 -16.94 1.80
N SER A 612 -12.66 -17.56 0.63
CA SER A 612 -11.60 -18.55 0.37
C SER A 612 -10.19 -17.98 0.58
N TYR A 613 -9.97 -16.70 0.21
CA TYR A 613 -8.69 -16.03 0.40
C TYR A 613 -8.41 -15.71 1.88
N ILE A 614 -9.43 -15.29 2.64
CA ILE A 614 -9.29 -15.04 4.08
C ILE A 614 -9.02 -16.34 4.84
N GLU A 615 -9.71 -17.43 4.49
CA GLU A 615 -9.49 -18.75 5.05
C GLU A 615 -8.10 -19.30 4.71
N LEU A 616 -7.63 -19.08 3.47
CA LEU A 616 -6.26 -19.41 3.06
C LEU A 616 -5.22 -18.72 3.94
N ASN A 617 -5.32 -17.40 4.08
CA ASN A 617 -4.38 -16.63 4.91
C ASN A 617 -4.49 -17.00 6.40
N THR A 618 -5.69 -17.36 6.87
CA THR A 618 -5.89 -17.85 8.24
C THR A 618 -5.20 -19.20 8.43
N LYS A 619 -5.30 -20.12 7.47
CA LYS A 619 -4.59 -21.41 7.50
C LYS A 619 -3.08 -21.21 7.51
N PHE A 620 -2.55 -20.35 6.64
CA PHE A 620 -1.12 -20.02 6.64
C PHE A 620 -0.67 -19.41 7.96
N ARG A 621 -1.48 -18.51 8.55
CA ARG A 621 -1.21 -17.92 9.86
C ARG A 621 -1.19 -18.96 10.99
N THR A 622 -2.07 -19.95 10.96
CA THR A 622 -2.10 -21.04 11.95
C THR A 622 -0.89 -21.97 11.80
N GLN A 623 -0.41 -22.18 10.57
CA GLN A 623 0.75 -23.02 10.27
C GLN A 623 2.10 -22.31 10.45
N ALA A 624 2.10 -20.98 10.47
CA ALA A 624 3.28 -20.15 10.61
C ALA A 624 4.02 -20.43 11.92
N LYS A 625 5.32 -20.72 11.80
CA LYS A 625 6.18 -21.06 12.96
C LYS A 625 6.77 -19.83 13.64
N ASN A 626 6.85 -18.71 12.92
CA ASN A 626 7.43 -17.46 13.41
C ASN A 626 6.39 -16.32 13.41
N GLU A 627 6.64 -15.31 14.25
CA GLU A 627 5.73 -14.16 14.40
C GLU A 627 5.68 -13.24 13.18
N ILE A 628 6.71 -13.24 12.33
CA ILE A 628 6.71 -12.46 11.09
C ILE A 628 5.67 -12.99 10.12
N GLU A 629 5.70 -14.29 9.83
CA GLU A 629 4.73 -14.93 8.94
C GLU A 629 3.30 -14.72 9.46
N LYS A 630 3.08 -14.90 10.78
CA LYS A 630 1.77 -14.62 11.39
C LYS A 630 1.32 -13.18 11.16
N THR A 631 2.22 -12.22 11.35
CA THR A 631 1.95 -10.79 11.16
C THR A 631 1.74 -10.47 9.68
N LEU A 632 2.51 -11.08 8.77
CA LEU A 632 2.40 -10.93 7.33
C LEU A 632 1.01 -11.34 6.83
N TYR A 633 0.57 -12.56 7.15
CA TYR A 633 -0.74 -13.05 6.71
C TYR A 633 -1.90 -12.23 7.29
N LYS A 634 -1.77 -11.72 8.53
CA LYS A 634 -2.72 -10.76 9.10
C LYS A 634 -2.73 -9.45 8.30
N LEU A 635 -1.55 -8.91 7.99
CA LEU A 635 -1.41 -7.65 7.24
C LEU A 635 -1.93 -7.78 5.81
N MET A 636 -1.77 -8.93 5.16
CA MET A 636 -2.30 -9.22 3.83
C MET A 636 -3.83 -9.11 3.78
N ASN A 637 -4.54 -9.66 4.77
CA ASN A 637 -5.99 -9.50 4.88
C ASN A 637 -6.39 -8.02 5.02
N ASN A 638 -5.76 -7.30 5.94
CA ASN A 638 -6.04 -5.88 6.17
C ASN A 638 -5.73 -5.01 4.94
N ALA A 639 -4.68 -5.35 4.19
CA ALA A 639 -4.27 -4.62 3.01
C ALA A 639 -5.26 -4.77 1.84
N VAL A 640 -5.98 -5.89 1.72
CA VAL A 640 -7.09 -6.02 0.74
C VAL A 640 -8.16 -4.97 1.00
N PHE A 641 -8.59 -4.80 2.25
CA PHE A 641 -9.52 -3.74 2.63
C PHE A 641 -8.96 -2.34 2.35
N GLY A 642 -7.70 -2.09 2.72
CA GLY A 642 -7.07 -0.80 2.42
C GLY A 642 -7.09 -0.45 0.93
N LYS A 643 -6.95 -1.44 0.04
CA LYS A 643 -6.99 -1.26 -1.42
C LYS A 643 -8.38 -0.98 -1.97
N THR A 644 -9.44 -1.52 -1.37
CA THR A 644 -10.82 -1.16 -1.75
C THR A 644 -11.18 0.26 -1.30
N MET A 645 -10.46 0.80 -0.31
CA MET A 645 -10.71 2.12 0.27
C MET A 645 -9.76 3.22 -0.21
N GLU A 646 -8.94 2.93 -1.23
CA GLU A 646 -7.91 3.84 -1.75
C GLU A 646 -8.54 5.11 -2.36
N ASN A 647 -8.32 6.26 -1.73
CA ASN A 647 -8.83 7.54 -2.22
C ASN A 647 -7.88 8.15 -3.26
N VAL A 648 -8.19 7.91 -4.53
CA VAL A 648 -7.44 8.41 -5.69
C VAL A 648 -7.36 9.94 -5.78
N ARG A 649 -8.22 10.70 -5.07
CA ARG A 649 -8.12 12.17 -5.01
C ARG A 649 -6.91 12.64 -4.21
N ASN A 650 -6.45 11.84 -3.24
CA ASN A 650 -5.36 12.24 -2.34
C ASN A 650 -3.97 12.03 -2.94
N HIS A 651 -3.81 11.31 -4.06
CA HIS A 651 -2.46 11.17 -4.63
C HIS A 651 -1.96 12.52 -5.12
N VAL A 652 -0.67 12.77 -4.95
CA VAL A 652 0.00 13.99 -5.39
C VAL A 652 0.61 13.74 -6.77
N ASP A 653 0.72 14.78 -7.60
CA ASP A 653 1.48 14.71 -8.85
C ASP A 653 2.77 15.53 -8.69
N VAL A 654 3.90 14.84 -8.56
CA VAL A 654 5.23 15.44 -8.46
C VAL A 654 6.05 14.99 -9.67
N LYS A 655 6.80 15.93 -10.25
CA LYS A 655 7.78 15.68 -11.32
C LYS A 655 9.15 16.09 -10.82
N LEU A 656 10.12 15.21 -11.00
CA LEU A 656 11.54 15.54 -10.83
C LEU A 656 12.10 15.95 -12.18
N VAL A 657 12.70 17.14 -12.23
CA VAL A 657 13.19 17.75 -13.46
C VAL A 657 14.64 18.17 -13.28
N THR A 658 15.46 17.84 -14.27
CA THR A 658 16.91 18.09 -14.25
C THR A 658 17.37 19.20 -15.18
N THR A 659 16.49 19.70 -16.04
CA THR A 659 16.80 20.75 -17.01
C THR A 659 15.87 21.95 -16.85
N TRP A 660 16.41 23.16 -16.99
CA TRP A 660 15.59 24.38 -16.95
C TRP A 660 14.73 24.52 -18.22
N LYS A 661 15.37 24.48 -19.39
CA LYS A 661 14.75 24.71 -20.70
C LYS A 661 14.18 23.44 -21.32
N GLY A 662 13.30 23.64 -22.30
CA GLY A 662 12.70 22.59 -23.13
C GLY A 662 11.28 22.24 -22.72
N ARG A 663 10.57 21.51 -23.60
CA ARG A 663 9.15 21.16 -23.41
C ARG A 663 8.84 20.44 -22.09
N TYR A 664 9.83 19.72 -21.55
CA TYR A 664 9.74 18.99 -20.28
C TYR A 664 10.66 19.58 -19.19
N GLY A 665 11.27 20.75 -19.43
CA GLY A 665 12.10 21.46 -18.46
C GLY A 665 11.27 22.16 -17.39
N ALA A 666 11.96 22.65 -16.36
CA ALA A 666 11.34 23.27 -15.19
C ALA A 666 10.50 24.50 -15.57
N GLU A 667 10.99 25.32 -16.50
CA GLU A 667 10.29 26.50 -17.01
C GLU A 667 8.91 26.13 -17.59
N ALA A 668 8.86 25.12 -18.46
CA ALA A 668 7.63 24.67 -19.10
C ALA A 668 6.63 24.06 -18.10
N MET A 669 7.12 23.44 -17.02
CA MET A 669 6.27 22.87 -15.98
C MET A 669 5.72 23.93 -15.02
N ILE A 670 6.53 24.94 -14.66
CA ILE A 670 6.13 26.09 -13.84
C ILE A 670 5.12 26.96 -14.58
N ALA A 671 5.28 27.11 -15.89
CA ALA A 671 4.34 27.85 -16.74
C ALA A 671 2.97 27.18 -16.89
N ARG A 672 2.79 25.93 -16.40
CA ARG A 672 1.49 25.24 -16.52
C ARG A 672 0.44 25.87 -15.62
N PRO A 673 -0.84 25.96 -16.06
CA PRO A 673 -1.91 26.54 -15.26
C PRO A 673 -2.24 25.74 -13.98
N ASN A 674 -1.78 24.50 -13.89
CA ASN A 674 -1.95 23.63 -12.73
C ASN A 674 -0.70 23.54 -11.86
N PHE A 675 0.31 24.40 -12.06
CA PHE A 675 1.44 24.50 -11.15
C PHE A 675 0.97 24.78 -9.72
N HIS A 676 1.50 24.03 -8.74
CA HIS A 676 1.21 24.25 -7.33
C HIS A 676 2.39 24.88 -6.60
N SER A 677 3.54 24.22 -6.61
CA SER A 677 4.76 24.67 -5.93
C SER A 677 6.00 23.95 -6.49
N SER A 678 7.19 24.46 -6.16
CA SER A 678 8.47 23.80 -6.45
C SER A 678 9.34 23.69 -5.19
N SER A 679 10.27 22.74 -5.21
CA SER A 679 11.33 22.58 -4.21
C SER A 679 12.64 22.26 -4.94
N VAL A 680 13.71 22.98 -4.63
CA VAL A 680 15.03 22.77 -5.26
C VAL A 680 15.82 21.80 -4.38
N PHE A 681 16.29 20.69 -4.96
CA PHE A 681 17.13 19.71 -4.26
C PHE A 681 18.61 19.88 -4.57
N SER A 682 18.94 20.36 -5.78
CA SER A 682 20.30 20.71 -6.18
C SER A 682 20.26 21.70 -7.35
N GLU A 683 21.43 22.22 -7.75
CA GLU A 683 21.55 23.09 -8.93
C GLU A 683 20.91 22.49 -10.20
N ASN A 684 20.93 21.15 -10.31
CA ASN A 684 20.45 20.40 -11.47
C ASN A 684 19.24 19.51 -11.15
N LEU A 685 18.51 19.75 -10.04
CA LEU A 685 17.33 18.94 -9.70
C LEU A 685 16.28 19.77 -8.96
N VAL A 686 15.09 19.85 -9.57
CA VAL A 686 13.91 20.53 -9.01
C VAL A 686 12.74 19.56 -8.96
N ALA A 687 12.08 19.47 -7.80
CA ALA A 687 10.76 18.87 -7.67
C ALA A 687 9.68 19.90 -7.97
N ILE A 688 8.76 19.55 -8.86
CA ILE A 688 7.62 20.38 -9.25
C ILE A 688 6.35 19.64 -8.90
N GLU A 689 5.54 20.24 -8.04
CA GLU A 689 4.22 19.74 -7.67
C GLU A 689 3.15 20.39 -8.54
N LEU A 690 2.29 19.55 -9.12
CA LEU A 690 1.19 19.95 -9.97
C LEU A 690 -0.14 19.55 -9.33
N ARG A 691 -1.15 20.42 -9.48
CA ARG A 691 -2.54 20.09 -9.17
C ARG A 691 -3.07 19.13 -10.22
N LYS A 692 -3.82 18.12 -9.79
CA LYS A 692 -4.50 17.19 -10.71
C LYS A 692 -5.57 17.91 -11.53
N LEU A 693 -5.50 17.74 -12.84
CA LEU A 693 -6.54 18.19 -13.77
C LEU A 693 -7.65 17.16 -13.95
N GLU A 694 -7.31 15.88 -13.78
CA GLU A 694 -8.22 14.74 -13.94
C GLU A 694 -7.95 13.72 -12.84
N VAL A 695 -9.01 13.11 -12.30
CA VAL A 695 -8.95 11.96 -11.40
C VAL A 695 -9.67 10.78 -12.05
N LYS A 696 -8.95 9.68 -12.23
CA LYS A 696 -9.50 8.42 -12.73
C LYS A 696 -10.00 7.55 -11.58
N PHE A 697 -11.24 7.10 -11.64
CA PHE A 697 -11.81 6.13 -10.69
C PHE A 697 -11.73 4.73 -11.28
N ASP A 698 -10.81 3.92 -10.75
CA ASP A 698 -10.61 2.54 -11.18
C ASP A 698 -10.49 1.56 -10.01
N LYS A 699 -11.19 1.89 -8.90
CA LYS A 699 -11.18 1.13 -7.65
C LYS A 699 -12.60 0.67 -7.29
N PRO A 700 -12.79 -0.57 -6.84
CA PRO A 700 -14.09 -1.09 -6.41
C PRO A 700 -14.44 -0.61 -5.00
N ILE A 701 -14.66 0.71 -4.83
CA ILE A 701 -14.88 1.35 -3.52
C ILE A 701 -16.13 0.88 -2.78
N TYR A 702 -17.09 0.31 -3.51
CA TYR A 702 -18.31 -0.28 -2.95
C TYR A 702 -18.00 -1.46 -2.04
N VAL A 703 -16.92 -2.21 -2.30
CA VAL A 703 -16.53 -3.35 -1.45
C VAL A 703 -16.15 -2.86 -0.07
N GLY A 704 -15.30 -1.83 -0.01
CA GLY A 704 -14.84 -1.28 1.26
C GLY A 704 -15.95 -0.61 2.07
N MET A 705 -16.90 0.06 1.42
CA MET A 705 -18.11 0.58 2.06
C MET A 705 -18.94 -0.55 2.70
N CYS A 706 -19.21 -1.62 1.96
CA CYS A 706 -19.97 -2.76 2.48
C CYS A 706 -19.26 -3.47 3.63
N ILE A 707 -17.93 -3.68 3.53
CA ILE A 707 -17.13 -4.26 4.64
C ILE A 707 -17.29 -3.40 5.91
N LEU A 708 -17.17 -2.08 5.79
CA LEU A 708 -17.30 -1.17 6.94
C LEU A 708 -18.68 -1.23 7.60
N ASP A 709 -19.75 -1.37 6.83
CA ASP A 709 -21.10 -1.48 7.39
C ASP A 709 -21.36 -2.87 7.97
N LEU A 710 -20.91 -3.94 7.32
CA LEU A 710 -21.01 -5.30 7.84
C LEU A 710 -20.22 -5.49 9.14
N SER A 711 -19.05 -4.86 9.27
CA SER A 711 -18.30 -4.87 10.53
C SER A 711 -19.05 -4.20 11.68
N LYS A 712 -19.81 -3.13 11.41
CA LYS A 712 -20.66 -2.50 12.43
C LYS A 712 -21.79 -3.42 12.86
N VAL A 713 -22.37 -4.18 11.92
CA VAL A 713 -23.41 -5.18 12.26
C VAL A 713 -22.93 -6.14 13.34
N CYS A 714 -21.72 -6.69 13.18
CA CYS A 714 -21.14 -7.61 14.16
C CYS A 714 -20.96 -6.97 15.56
N LEU A 715 -20.50 -5.72 15.63
CA LEU A 715 -20.34 -5.00 16.91
C LEU A 715 -21.68 -4.68 17.55
N TYR A 716 -22.66 -4.25 16.75
CA TYR A 716 -24.01 -4.00 17.25
C TYR A 716 -24.70 -5.28 17.70
N GLU A 717 -24.51 -6.42 17.01
CA GLU A 717 -24.98 -7.73 17.46
C GLU A 717 -24.36 -8.07 18.82
N PHE A 718 -23.03 -7.95 18.97
CA PHE A 718 -22.37 -8.24 20.23
C PHE A 718 -22.86 -7.36 21.39
N HIS A 719 -23.06 -6.07 21.16
CA HIS A 719 -23.55 -5.16 22.20
C HIS A 719 -25.05 -5.35 22.46
N HIS A 720 -25.90 -5.10 21.47
CA HIS A 720 -27.35 -5.00 21.63
C HIS A 720 -28.06 -6.35 21.73
N GLU A 721 -27.50 -7.41 21.13
CA GLU A 721 -28.13 -8.74 21.10
C GLU A 721 -27.52 -9.72 22.12
N TYR A 722 -26.31 -9.45 22.65
CA TYR A 722 -25.63 -10.31 23.64
C TYR A 722 -25.32 -9.62 24.96
N MET A 723 -24.46 -8.58 24.97
CA MET A 723 -23.98 -7.95 26.22
C MET A 723 -25.09 -7.21 26.98
N SER A 724 -25.89 -6.39 26.29
CA SER A 724 -26.97 -5.62 26.90
C SER A 724 -28.07 -6.54 27.47
N PRO A 725 -28.54 -7.60 26.78
CA PRO A 725 -29.45 -8.57 27.39
C PRO A 725 -28.87 -9.34 28.58
N LEU A 726 -27.59 -9.69 28.55
CA LEU A 726 -26.92 -10.48 29.60
C LEU A 726 -26.81 -9.73 30.93
N TYR A 727 -26.51 -8.43 30.87
CA TYR A 727 -26.24 -7.61 32.05
C TYR A 727 -27.28 -6.49 32.31
N ARG A 728 -28.19 -6.24 31.38
CA ARG A 728 -29.21 -5.17 31.44
C ARG A 728 -28.54 -3.81 31.76
N ASP A 729 -29.12 -3.04 32.67
CA ASP A 729 -28.66 -1.70 33.06
C ASP A 729 -27.32 -1.70 33.83
N SER A 730 -26.78 -2.88 34.13
CA SER A 730 -25.52 -3.04 34.86
C SER A 730 -24.28 -3.08 33.96
N CYS A 731 -24.44 -2.95 32.64
CA CYS A 731 -23.34 -2.95 31.68
C CYS A 731 -23.33 -1.64 30.92
N ARG A 732 -22.17 -0.97 30.91
CA ARG A 732 -21.98 0.28 30.16
C ARG A 732 -20.73 0.26 29.32
N ILE A 733 -20.81 0.73 28.08
CA ILE A 733 -19.60 0.94 27.26
C ILE A 733 -18.89 2.20 27.75
N MET A 734 -17.62 2.06 28.09
CA MET A 734 -16.76 3.17 28.50
C MET A 734 -15.99 3.74 27.32
N TYR A 735 -15.50 2.86 26.45
CA TYR A 735 -14.69 3.21 25.30
C TYR A 735 -14.86 2.18 24.19
N THR A 736 -14.80 2.63 22.95
CA THR A 736 -14.72 1.77 21.77
C THR A 736 -13.66 2.33 20.83
N ASP A 737 -12.88 1.45 20.20
CA ASP A 737 -12.00 1.80 19.11
C ASP A 737 -12.02 0.72 18.04
N THR A 738 -12.76 0.99 16.96
CA THR A 738 -12.95 0.19 15.76
C THR A 738 -13.52 -1.20 15.99
N ASP A 739 -12.77 -2.11 16.63
CA ASP A 739 -13.08 -3.51 16.89
C ASP A 739 -13.00 -3.89 18.37
N SER A 740 -12.63 -2.93 19.22
CA SER A 740 -12.55 -3.10 20.68
C SER A 740 -13.70 -2.39 21.41
N LEU A 741 -14.14 -3.00 22.51
CA LEU A 741 -15.18 -2.49 23.42
C LEU A 741 -14.72 -2.68 24.87
N ILE A 742 -14.62 -1.57 25.60
CA ILE A 742 -14.33 -1.56 27.04
C ILE A 742 -15.63 -1.37 27.78
N TYR A 743 -16.00 -2.35 28.60
CA TYR A 743 -17.22 -2.32 29.40
C TYR A 743 -16.93 -2.07 30.87
N HIS A 744 -17.78 -1.29 31.51
CA HIS A 744 -17.92 -1.24 32.95
C HIS A 744 -19.15 -2.05 33.35
N ILE A 745 -18.92 -3.16 34.05
CA ILE A 745 -19.95 -4.15 34.39
C ILE A 745 -20.10 -4.20 35.90
N LYS A 746 -21.34 -4.13 36.40
CA LYS A 746 -21.68 -4.36 37.81
C LYS A 746 -22.26 -5.76 37.98
N CYS A 747 -21.50 -6.66 38.61
CA CYS A 747 -21.92 -8.02 38.94
C CYS A 747 -21.05 -8.56 40.07
N ASP A 748 -21.51 -9.64 40.73
CA ASP A 748 -20.76 -10.27 41.81
C ASP A 748 -19.42 -10.82 41.31
N ASP A 749 -19.46 -11.57 40.20
CA ASP A 749 -18.28 -12.02 39.47
C ASP A 749 -18.52 -11.99 37.95
N ALA A 750 -17.60 -11.38 37.20
CA ALA A 750 -17.66 -11.32 35.74
C ALA A 750 -17.04 -12.57 35.07
N TYR A 751 -16.32 -13.40 35.81
CA TYR A 751 -15.67 -14.61 35.28
C TYR A 751 -16.50 -15.89 35.42
N GLU A 752 -17.62 -15.82 36.15
CA GLU A 752 -18.54 -16.95 36.38
C GLU A 752 -19.76 -16.95 35.45
N LYS A 753 -19.97 -15.88 34.68
CA LYS A 753 -21.06 -15.72 33.70
C LYS A 753 -20.52 -15.72 32.29
#